data_AF-A0AAP0MV15-F1
#
_entry.id   AF-A0AAP0MV15-F1
#
_cell.length_a   1.000
_cell.length_b   1.000
_cell.length_c   1.000
_cell.angle_alpha   90.00
_cell.angle_beta   90.00
_cell.angle_gamma   90.00
#
_symmetry.space_group_name_H-M   'P 1'
#
loop_
_entity.id
_entity.type
_entity.pdbx_description
1 polymer ?
#
loop_
_entity_poly.entity_id
_entity_poly.type
_entity_poly.pdbx_seq_one_letter_code
_entity_poly.pdbx_strand_id
1 'polypeptide(L)'
;MAHIHVHTLFSPTFCIPRSPLTSSRNHFAAFSCTSPKTTASLSSEQDVLQAVVESDGKTLPCVRTYENDLVRLSLFGAVGFDQALTAAAADGGQAANEHVVSGIPAMVVETVFPGPSGERATISTRLFLPASKVKEKAFKLRKSLSKDVLNGSLSRNILAMTFRQVVMHQLWSFELVLFRPGTERNMEDLGNQREVPASFALTSSDERVISVLAEVVCLSALQSTESHFLDNSLRKTSSYFFRWFQKPKRITSKDSSVVVYKLFEDEIVENAKTLLETFNSTKESIKPVKMRSKHLWWTPSAHSKLEKIGGREFSIWTSENVPAYRLEIDVSRYNDVKLEGWRKSAENRWEILLTHSQMVGLADILDMYYEDIFSLPNKQLSCGVVTNYTNLPSKKRDSSFLKILSVTLASGIFLVAISALGQRSSPHLHKGEKFSGELRSLASSEIWNALRQPVDAVKLEEMCVSIVKRIKDTFDWPGDIMTEMSIGAWIGEIPNYLKLSHEDDSTSEGNLTAALEKIDPDIKSSMQDIASYQVVLSTEGKIVGFQPTSRVGVNHWAASLLAKEMYGGRKLSPGLIEPSLKIHLPNEVVLIELLIMGSETFHIAMYPWFAMGHLTPFLHIANKLAERGHRISFLLPAKAITKFEPSNLHRDLITFIPVSVPRVDGLPPGAETTNDVPFPLHPLLMAAMDLTEPAIESVLRRLKPDFVFFDFTHWLPPLARKFGIKSVLYCIISPATIGYLLSPERKLRERTLTDNDLLRPPQGFPTSKIRLRAHEARGLAAATVKEFGGGLSFAKRNLLSLSECDAIGFKTCREIEGPYCDYIGSQFGKPVILSGPALPESPRLALEERWETLLGSFKSKSLIFCAFGSECVLNKEQFQELVLGFELSGLPFLVALKPPVGHDTIESALPEGFEERVKGRGFIHGGWVQQQLILKHPSVGCFVTHCGSGSLSEAMVNECQLVLLPNVGDQIINARLMGEELKVGVEVEKGDEDGLFTRDGVCRAVKAVIDDDHSEVGKEIKENHAKWREFLRSELLENSYLDGFVQKLHGLLN
;
A
#
# COMPACT_ATOMS: atom_id res chain seq x y z
N MET A 1 59.74 -25.28 31.94
CA MET A 1 60.29 -26.63 31.68
C MET A 1 59.14 -27.63 31.64
N ALA A 2 59.12 -28.64 30.78
CA ALA A 2 59.93 -28.84 29.58
C ALA A 2 59.21 -29.76 28.57
N HIS A 3 59.19 -29.30 27.32
CA HIS A 3 59.50 -30.01 26.08
C HIS A 3 59.75 -31.54 26.04
N ILE A 4 59.37 -32.07 24.86
CA ILE A 4 60.04 -33.12 24.04
C ILE A 4 59.76 -34.60 24.39
N HIS A 5 59.72 -35.60 23.47
CA HIS A 5 59.52 -35.83 22.02
C HIS A 5 60.22 -37.18 21.68
N VAL A 6 59.84 -37.85 20.58
CA VAL A 6 60.58 -38.92 19.83
C VAL A 6 60.23 -40.40 20.13
N HIS A 7 60.37 -41.22 19.07
CA HIS A 7 60.06 -42.65 18.88
C HIS A 7 61.20 -43.59 19.41
N THR A 8 61.32 -44.92 19.16
CA THR A 8 60.89 -45.78 18.02
C THR A 8 61.03 -47.31 18.26
N LEU A 9 60.23 -48.10 17.51
CA LEU A 9 60.55 -49.39 16.83
C LEU A 9 60.34 -50.83 17.42
N PHE A 10 59.91 -51.69 16.48
CA PHE A 10 59.96 -53.17 16.32
C PHE A 10 58.90 -54.14 16.92
N SER A 11 58.77 -55.30 16.26
CA SER A 11 57.57 -56.20 16.21
C SER A 11 57.94 -57.69 16.16
N PRO A 12 56.97 -58.64 16.21
CA PRO A 12 56.55 -59.35 14.97
C PRO A 12 55.03 -59.73 14.89
N THR A 13 54.58 -60.34 13.78
CA THR A 13 53.19 -60.79 13.42
C THR A 13 52.92 -62.28 13.81
N PHE A 14 51.74 -62.94 13.69
CA PHE A 14 50.57 -62.99 12.76
C PHE A 14 49.33 -63.65 13.48
N CYS A 15 48.05 -63.71 13.05
CA CYS A 15 47.16 -62.86 12.21
C CYS A 15 45.65 -63.28 12.31
N ILE A 16 44.79 -62.62 11.50
CA ILE A 16 43.33 -62.70 11.24
C ILE A 16 42.75 -64.04 10.69
N PRO A 17 41.40 -64.27 10.54
CA PRO A 17 40.24 -63.32 10.39
C PRO A 17 38.94 -63.70 11.20
N ARG A 18 37.72 -63.10 11.08
CA ARG A 18 37.18 -61.96 10.28
C ARG A 18 36.23 -60.99 11.06
N SER A 19 34.89 -60.93 10.81
CA SER A 19 34.02 -59.80 11.25
C SER A 19 32.49 -60.11 11.46
N PRO A 20 31.72 -59.27 12.23
CA PRO A 20 30.30 -59.46 12.67
C PRO A 20 29.24 -58.80 11.72
N LEU A 21 27.90 -59.01 11.73
CA LEU A 21 26.79 -59.16 12.74
C LEU A 21 26.31 -57.81 13.36
N THR A 22 25.04 -57.48 13.71
CA THR A 22 23.62 -57.94 13.45
C THR A 22 22.64 -56.82 13.93
N SER A 23 21.34 -56.69 13.55
CA SER A 23 20.10 -57.37 14.08
C SER A 23 19.91 -57.36 15.63
N SER A 24 18.71 -57.34 16.25
CA SER A 24 17.30 -57.20 15.79
C SER A 24 16.25 -57.06 16.95
N ARG A 25 15.01 -56.67 16.58
CA ARG A 25 13.64 -56.85 17.17
C ARG A 25 13.38 -57.31 18.64
N ASN A 26 12.50 -56.55 19.29
CA ASN A 26 11.31 -56.87 20.15
C ASN A 26 11.06 -58.29 20.72
N HIS A 27 10.59 -58.41 21.98
CA HIS A 27 9.66 -59.48 22.41
C HIS A 27 8.78 -59.12 23.65
N PHE A 28 7.71 -59.92 23.82
CA PHE A 28 6.49 -59.78 24.64
C PHE A 28 6.64 -59.89 26.17
N ALA A 29 5.91 -59.06 26.95
CA ALA A 29 5.36 -59.33 28.30
C ALA A 29 4.51 -58.13 28.80
N ALA A 30 3.60 -58.35 29.76
CA ALA A 30 2.75 -57.35 30.44
C ALA A 30 3.27 -55.89 30.34
N PHE A 31 2.69 -55.13 29.40
CA PHE A 31 3.48 -54.20 28.59
C PHE A 31 3.81 -52.86 29.24
N SER A 32 4.78 -52.95 30.16
CA SER A 32 5.91 -52.04 30.31
C SER A 32 6.66 -51.85 28.98
N CYS A 33 5.98 -51.28 27.98
CA CYS A 33 6.64 -50.63 26.85
C CYS A 33 7.31 -49.37 27.39
N THR A 34 8.59 -49.55 27.73
CA THR A 34 9.50 -48.52 28.24
C THR A 34 9.42 -47.22 27.43
N SER A 35 9.77 -46.11 28.08
CA SER A 35 10.15 -44.88 27.38
C SER A 35 11.05 -45.18 26.16
N PRO A 36 11.00 -44.37 25.08
CA PRO A 36 12.02 -44.41 24.04
C PRO A 36 13.41 -44.35 24.70
N LYS A 37 14.14 -45.47 24.68
CA LYS A 37 15.43 -45.57 25.37
C LYS A 37 16.42 -44.71 24.63
N THR A 38 16.89 -43.66 25.30
CA THR A 38 17.89 -42.71 24.80
C THR A 38 17.56 -42.06 23.47
N THR A 39 17.35 -40.75 23.52
CA THR A 39 17.89 -39.84 22.51
C THR A 39 19.41 -40.02 22.42
N ALA A 40 19.85 -41.08 21.77
CA ALA A 40 21.18 -41.13 21.17
C ALA A 40 21.28 -39.91 20.26
N SER A 41 22.37 -39.15 20.38
CA SER A 41 22.50 -37.88 19.67
C SER A 41 22.41 -38.09 18.16
N LEU A 42 21.45 -37.42 17.52
CA LEU A 42 21.53 -37.10 16.09
C LEU A 42 22.68 -36.09 15.92
N SER A 43 23.90 -36.62 15.92
CA SER A 43 25.15 -35.86 15.98
C SER A 43 25.73 -35.52 14.61
N SER A 44 25.05 -35.89 13.53
CA SER A 44 25.35 -35.44 12.17
C SER A 44 24.09 -35.05 11.41
N GLU A 45 24.22 -34.16 10.43
CA GLU A 45 23.14 -33.85 9.49
C GLU A 45 22.75 -35.07 8.64
N GLN A 46 23.68 -36.02 8.42
CA GLN A 46 23.45 -37.22 7.62
C GLN A 46 22.44 -38.16 8.29
N ASP A 47 22.47 -38.28 9.62
CA ASP A 47 21.50 -39.09 10.37
C ASP A 47 20.08 -38.50 10.26
N VAL A 48 19.96 -37.16 10.31
CA VAL A 48 18.69 -36.44 10.14
C VAL A 48 18.17 -36.61 8.72
N LEU A 49 19.03 -36.49 7.71
CA LEU A 49 18.67 -36.67 6.30
C LEU A 49 18.24 -38.11 5.99
N GLN A 50 18.88 -39.12 6.58
CA GLN A 50 18.46 -40.51 6.44
C GLN A 50 17.08 -40.77 7.08
N ALA A 51 16.86 -40.29 8.30
CA ALA A 51 15.57 -40.39 9.00
C ALA A 51 14.42 -39.68 8.24
N VAL A 52 14.73 -38.62 7.49
CA VAL A 52 13.77 -37.95 6.60
C VAL A 52 13.37 -38.83 5.41
N VAL A 53 14.31 -39.55 4.79
CA VAL A 53 14.03 -40.47 3.67
C VAL A 53 13.17 -41.65 4.13
N GLU A 54 13.37 -42.12 5.36
CA GLU A 54 12.66 -43.26 5.95
C GLU A 54 11.36 -42.89 6.69
N SER A 55 10.95 -41.60 6.66
CA SER A 55 9.76 -41.10 7.39
C SER A 55 8.46 -41.78 6.98
N ASP A 56 7.62 -42.09 7.96
CA ASP A 56 6.36 -42.85 7.81
C ASP A 56 5.19 -42.06 7.18
N GLY A 57 5.43 -40.81 6.78
CA GLY A 57 4.45 -39.95 6.12
C GLY A 57 3.64 -39.03 7.04
N LYS A 58 3.91 -38.98 8.35
CA LYS A 58 3.15 -38.14 9.29
C LYS A 58 3.75 -36.75 9.53
N THR A 59 5.04 -36.69 9.83
CA THR A 59 5.75 -35.44 10.17
C THR A 59 7.14 -35.36 9.54
N LEU A 60 7.63 -34.13 9.35
CA LEU A 60 9.00 -33.84 8.89
C LEU A 60 9.72 -32.85 9.84
N PRO A 61 11.06 -32.88 9.92
CA PRO A 61 11.83 -31.89 10.69
C PRO A 61 11.75 -30.50 10.09
N CYS A 62 11.71 -29.50 10.96
CA CYS A 62 11.74 -28.08 10.63
C CYS A 62 12.62 -27.33 11.62
N VAL A 63 13.36 -26.33 11.13
CA VAL A 63 13.93 -25.26 11.94
C VAL A 63 13.24 -23.96 11.57
N ARG A 64 12.81 -23.19 12.58
CA ARG A 64 12.22 -21.85 12.38
C ARG A 64 12.96 -20.85 13.26
N THR A 65 13.53 -19.82 12.64
CA THR A 65 14.51 -18.94 13.26
C THR A 65 14.02 -17.50 13.25
N TYR A 66 14.12 -16.80 14.37
CA TYR A 66 13.94 -15.35 14.48
C TYR A 66 15.31 -14.74 14.72
N GLU A 67 15.74 -13.76 13.94
CA GLU A 67 17.07 -13.17 14.10
C GLU A 67 17.08 -11.68 13.76
N ASN A 68 17.79 -10.89 14.57
CA ASN A 68 18.10 -9.48 14.32
C ASN A 68 19.61 -9.23 14.49
N ASP A 69 20.06 -7.97 14.53
CA ASP A 69 21.48 -7.64 14.67
C ASP A 69 22.12 -8.26 15.94
N LEU A 70 21.42 -8.37 17.07
CA LEU A 70 22.00 -8.77 18.37
C LEU A 70 21.50 -10.09 18.97
N VAL A 71 20.36 -10.65 18.52
CA VAL A 71 19.77 -11.87 19.10
C VAL A 71 19.21 -12.79 18.02
N ARG A 72 19.40 -14.11 18.21
CA ARG A 72 18.79 -15.20 17.43
C ARG A 72 18.02 -16.15 18.35
N LEU A 73 16.80 -16.54 17.96
CA LEU A 73 16.04 -17.64 18.55
C LEU A 73 15.72 -18.68 17.48
N SER A 74 16.34 -19.85 17.57
CA SER A 74 16.16 -20.99 16.66
C SER A 74 15.23 -22.02 17.32
N LEU A 75 14.08 -22.33 16.72
CA LEU A 75 13.19 -23.43 17.14
C LEU A 75 13.47 -24.67 16.30
N PHE A 76 13.61 -25.83 16.94
CA PHE A 76 13.79 -27.13 16.30
C PHE A 76 12.57 -28.01 16.62
N GLY A 77 11.92 -28.57 15.60
CA GLY A 77 10.65 -29.26 15.82
C GLY A 77 10.07 -29.97 14.59
N ALA A 78 8.82 -30.42 14.71
CA ALA A 78 8.11 -31.19 13.70
C ALA A 78 6.98 -30.39 13.03
N VAL A 79 6.86 -30.54 11.70
CA VAL A 79 5.78 -29.97 10.87
C VAL A 79 4.97 -31.08 10.19
N GLY A 80 3.74 -30.79 9.77
CA GLY A 80 2.89 -31.75 9.06
C GLY A 80 3.49 -32.14 7.70
N PHE A 81 3.68 -33.45 7.46
CA PHE A 81 4.37 -33.99 6.28
C PHE A 81 3.78 -33.48 4.96
N ASP A 82 2.45 -33.56 4.80
CA ASP A 82 1.77 -33.13 3.58
C ASP A 82 1.80 -31.60 3.39
N GLN A 83 1.80 -30.82 4.48
CA GLN A 83 1.91 -29.35 4.42
C GLN A 83 3.31 -28.93 3.94
N ALA A 84 4.34 -29.52 4.53
CA ALA A 84 5.74 -29.28 4.19
C ALA A 84 6.06 -29.71 2.74
N LEU A 85 5.56 -30.88 2.30
CA LEU A 85 5.68 -31.30 0.90
C LEU A 85 4.91 -30.39 -0.07
N THR A 86 3.73 -29.88 0.32
CA THR A 86 2.95 -28.97 -0.54
C THR A 86 3.67 -27.64 -0.73
N ALA A 87 4.21 -27.05 0.35
CA ALA A 87 4.99 -25.84 0.28
C ALA A 87 6.24 -26.02 -0.59
N ALA A 88 7.02 -27.08 -0.36
CA ALA A 88 8.23 -27.37 -1.13
C ALA A 88 8.01 -27.74 -2.60
N ALA A 89 6.79 -28.15 -2.97
CA ALA A 89 6.42 -28.44 -4.34
C ALA A 89 5.93 -27.20 -5.13
N ALA A 90 5.83 -26.04 -4.47
CA ALA A 90 5.33 -24.79 -5.06
C ALA A 90 6.30 -24.11 -6.05
N ASP A 91 7.59 -24.48 -6.02
CA ASP A 91 8.56 -24.12 -7.07
C ASP A 91 8.36 -24.92 -8.38
N GLY A 92 7.28 -25.72 -8.45
CA GLY A 92 7.07 -26.69 -9.51
C GLY A 92 7.94 -27.94 -9.39
N GLY A 93 8.65 -28.15 -8.28
CA GLY A 93 9.54 -29.28 -8.03
C GLY A 93 10.90 -29.18 -8.75
N GLN A 94 11.39 -27.97 -9.05
CA GLN A 94 12.70 -27.79 -9.68
C GLN A 94 13.83 -28.23 -8.74
N ALA A 95 13.90 -27.66 -7.53
CA ALA A 95 14.93 -27.97 -6.56
C ALA A 95 14.91 -29.47 -6.18
N ALA A 96 13.71 -30.06 -6.10
CA ALA A 96 13.53 -31.49 -5.85
C ALA A 96 14.04 -32.36 -7.02
N ASN A 97 13.88 -31.91 -8.26
CA ASN A 97 14.39 -32.61 -9.43
C ASN A 97 15.92 -32.59 -9.49
N GLU A 98 16.56 -31.47 -9.14
CA GLU A 98 18.02 -31.33 -9.09
C GLU A 98 18.65 -32.30 -8.06
N HIS A 99 18.09 -32.38 -6.85
CA HIS A 99 18.53 -33.35 -5.82
C HIS A 99 18.38 -34.81 -6.29
N VAL A 100 17.21 -35.16 -6.88
CA VAL A 100 16.93 -36.51 -7.39
C VAL A 100 17.87 -36.90 -8.54
N VAL A 101 18.24 -35.97 -9.42
CA VAL A 101 19.21 -36.23 -10.51
C VAL A 101 20.62 -36.41 -9.98
N SER A 102 21.01 -35.65 -8.96
CA SER A 102 22.30 -35.79 -8.26
C SER A 102 22.37 -37.02 -7.32
N GLY A 103 21.34 -37.86 -7.27
CA GLY A 103 21.27 -39.04 -6.42
C GLY A 103 21.10 -38.76 -4.92
N ILE A 104 20.77 -37.52 -4.54
CA ILE A 104 20.60 -37.10 -3.15
C ILE A 104 19.13 -37.33 -2.75
N PRO A 105 18.82 -38.27 -1.83
CA PRO A 105 17.45 -38.72 -1.57
C PRO A 105 16.64 -37.74 -0.71
N ALA A 106 17.31 -36.93 0.11
CA ALA A 106 16.73 -35.83 0.89
C ALA A 106 17.20 -34.48 0.35
N MET A 107 16.41 -33.44 0.59
CA MET A 107 16.71 -32.05 0.27
C MET A 107 16.44 -31.16 1.48
N VAL A 108 17.21 -30.07 1.59
CA VAL A 108 16.99 -29.01 2.59
C VAL A 108 16.63 -27.74 1.83
N VAL A 109 15.54 -27.09 2.23
CA VAL A 109 15.08 -25.82 1.63
C VAL A 109 14.86 -24.81 2.73
N GLU A 110 15.36 -23.59 2.56
CA GLU A 110 15.12 -22.48 3.48
C GLU A 110 14.57 -21.27 2.75
N THR A 111 13.63 -20.59 3.40
CA THR A 111 13.04 -19.32 2.95
C THR A 111 13.12 -18.30 4.08
N VAL A 112 13.40 -17.04 3.76
CA VAL A 112 13.58 -15.95 4.74
C VAL A 112 12.58 -14.83 4.47
N PHE A 113 11.98 -14.29 5.53
CA PHE A 113 10.95 -13.24 5.53
C PHE A 113 11.40 -12.05 6.38
N PRO A 114 11.06 -10.80 6.03
CA PRO A 114 11.28 -9.66 6.92
C PRO A 114 10.46 -9.80 8.22
N GLY A 115 11.05 -9.43 9.34
CA GLY A 115 10.42 -9.40 10.66
C GLY A 115 9.83 -8.02 11.00
N PRO A 116 8.74 -7.94 11.78
CA PRO A 116 8.04 -6.69 12.09
C PRO A 116 8.85 -5.70 12.94
N SER A 117 9.87 -6.15 13.68
CA SER A 117 10.59 -5.32 14.67
C SER A 117 11.70 -4.44 14.10
N GLY A 118 12.19 -4.68 12.87
CA GLY A 118 13.20 -3.80 12.25
C GLY A 118 13.71 -4.25 10.89
N GLU A 119 14.37 -3.33 10.16
CA GLU A 119 14.81 -3.47 8.76
C GLU A 119 15.84 -4.60 8.51
N ARG A 120 16.36 -5.23 9.57
CA ARG A 120 17.28 -6.39 9.52
C ARG A 120 16.80 -7.60 10.34
N ALA A 121 15.62 -7.47 10.96
CA ALA A 121 14.96 -8.60 11.59
C ALA A 121 14.43 -9.53 10.50
N THR A 122 14.60 -10.84 10.65
CA THR A 122 13.95 -11.83 9.78
C THR A 122 13.36 -12.98 10.55
N ILE A 123 12.42 -13.67 9.90
CA ILE A 123 11.96 -15.00 10.25
C ILE A 123 12.44 -15.92 9.13
N SER A 124 13.15 -17.01 9.43
CA SER A 124 13.45 -18.06 8.44
C SER A 124 12.69 -19.35 8.75
N THR A 125 12.52 -20.20 7.73
CA THR A 125 11.91 -21.53 7.87
C THR A 125 12.67 -22.49 6.97
N ARG A 126 13.35 -23.47 7.59
CA ARG A 126 14.18 -24.49 6.95
C ARG A 126 13.53 -25.86 7.12
N LEU A 127 13.19 -26.51 6.00
CA LEU A 127 12.50 -27.80 5.96
C LEU A 127 13.43 -28.90 5.45
N PHE A 128 13.33 -30.09 6.04
CA PHE A 128 14.10 -31.28 5.66
C PHE A 128 13.14 -32.31 5.06
N LEU A 129 13.34 -32.67 3.78
CA LEU A 129 12.28 -33.25 2.95
C LEU A 129 12.80 -34.41 2.07
N PRO A 130 12.01 -35.47 1.80
CA PRO A 130 12.39 -36.48 0.81
C PRO A 130 12.24 -35.91 -0.61
N ALA A 131 13.34 -35.76 -1.35
CA ALA A 131 13.35 -35.09 -2.65
C ALA A 131 12.48 -35.80 -3.69
N SER A 132 12.42 -37.13 -3.64
CA SER A 132 11.52 -37.95 -4.46
C SER A 132 10.04 -37.65 -4.20
N LYS A 133 9.66 -37.36 -2.95
CA LYS A 133 8.27 -37.06 -2.56
C LYS A 133 7.87 -35.62 -2.87
N VAL A 134 8.78 -34.66 -2.73
CA VAL A 134 8.54 -33.29 -3.23
C VAL A 134 8.35 -33.30 -4.76
N LYS A 135 9.18 -34.04 -5.50
CA LYS A 135 9.03 -34.23 -6.95
C LYS A 135 7.71 -34.92 -7.34
N GLU A 136 7.27 -35.93 -6.59
CA GLU A 136 5.98 -36.60 -6.78
C GLU A 136 4.79 -35.63 -6.56
N LYS A 137 4.84 -34.86 -5.47
CA LYS A 137 3.83 -33.85 -5.11
C LYS A 137 3.78 -32.72 -6.15
N ALA A 138 4.93 -32.24 -6.61
CA ALA A 138 5.05 -31.23 -7.66
C ALA A 138 4.53 -31.72 -9.02
N PHE A 139 4.76 -32.99 -9.39
CA PHE A 139 4.18 -33.56 -10.61
C PHE A 139 2.65 -33.65 -10.53
N LYS A 140 2.08 -33.90 -9.35
CA LYS A 140 0.63 -33.83 -9.12
C LYS A 140 0.11 -32.39 -9.25
N LEU A 141 0.78 -31.41 -8.63
CA LEU A 141 0.42 -29.98 -8.74
C LEU A 141 0.53 -29.44 -10.19
N ARG A 142 1.54 -29.88 -10.96
CA ARG A 142 1.70 -29.58 -12.41
C ARG A 142 0.56 -30.09 -13.29
N LYS A 143 -0.33 -30.95 -12.78
CA LYS A 143 -1.55 -31.38 -13.50
C LYS A 143 -2.79 -30.55 -13.14
N SER A 144 -2.78 -29.87 -12.00
CA SER A 144 -3.91 -29.04 -11.51
C SER A 144 -3.68 -27.53 -11.65
N LEU A 145 -2.46 -27.10 -11.96
CA LEU A 145 -2.06 -25.70 -12.12
C LEU A 145 -1.47 -25.46 -13.51
N SER A 146 -1.60 -24.24 -14.04
CA SER A 146 -1.01 -23.87 -15.33
C SER A 146 0.53 -23.83 -15.26
N LYS A 147 1.18 -23.99 -16.42
CA LYS A 147 2.65 -23.97 -16.52
C LYS A 147 3.26 -22.65 -16.06
N ASP A 148 2.51 -21.56 -16.17
CA ASP A 148 2.98 -20.19 -15.93
C ASP A 148 3.03 -19.85 -14.42
N VAL A 149 2.23 -20.54 -13.60
CA VAL A 149 2.30 -20.47 -12.12
C VAL A 149 3.58 -21.12 -11.58
N LEU A 150 4.10 -22.14 -12.30
CA LEU A 150 5.18 -23.02 -11.83
C LEU A 150 6.52 -22.79 -12.56
N ASN A 151 6.67 -21.65 -13.24
CA ASN A 151 7.88 -21.23 -13.93
C ASN A 151 8.26 -19.79 -13.54
N GLY A 152 9.55 -19.44 -13.64
CA GLY A 152 10.04 -18.07 -13.44
C GLY A 152 10.01 -17.57 -11.99
N SER A 153 10.12 -16.26 -11.81
CA SER A 153 10.22 -15.60 -10.49
C SER A 153 8.97 -15.78 -9.62
N LEU A 154 7.80 -15.92 -10.22
CA LEU A 154 6.53 -16.12 -9.53
C LEU A 154 6.56 -17.37 -8.63
N SER A 155 7.10 -18.49 -9.13
CA SER A 155 7.21 -19.75 -8.39
C SER A 155 8.04 -19.63 -7.11
N ARG A 156 9.12 -18.83 -7.12
CA ARG A 156 9.96 -18.53 -5.93
C ARG A 156 9.21 -17.70 -4.89
N ASN A 157 8.33 -16.78 -5.32
CA ASN A 157 7.50 -16.00 -4.40
C ASN A 157 6.42 -16.87 -3.75
N ILE A 158 5.80 -17.79 -4.50
CA ILE A 158 4.82 -18.75 -3.96
C ILE A 158 5.50 -19.74 -2.99
N LEU A 159 6.70 -20.23 -3.34
CA LEU A 159 7.54 -21.04 -2.44
C LEU A 159 7.78 -20.31 -1.11
N ALA A 160 8.16 -19.04 -1.14
CA ALA A 160 8.32 -18.23 0.07
C ALA A 160 6.99 -18.11 0.85
N MET A 161 5.90 -17.64 0.22
CA MET A 161 4.62 -17.45 0.92
C MET A 161 4.08 -18.72 1.57
N THR A 162 4.22 -19.88 0.91
CA THR A 162 3.77 -21.17 1.45
C THR A 162 4.63 -21.66 2.62
N PHE A 163 5.96 -21.46 2.59
CA PHE A 163 6.83 -21.82 3.72
C PHE A 163 6.51 -21.03 4.99
N ARG A 164 6.15 -19.74 4.89
CA ARG A 164 5.73 -18.95 6.06
C ARG A 164 4.55 -19.60 6.78
N GLN A 165 3.59 -20.14 6.03
CA GLN A 165 2.37 -20.75 6.53
C GLN A 165 2.53 -22.18 7.07
N VAL A 166 3.70 -22.81 6.91
CA VAL A 166 3.96 -24.15 7.48
C VAL A 166 3.90 -24.09 9.00
N VAL A 167 3.09 -24.95 9.61
CA VAL A 167 2.86 -24.97 11.06
C VAL A 167 3.77 -25.99 11.73
N MET A 168 4.61 -25.53 12.65
CA MET A 168 5.34 -26.41 13.56
C MET A 168 4.40 -26.79 14.71
N HIS A 169 4.12 -28.10 14.83
CA HIS A 169 3.14 -28.67 15.75
C HIS A 169 3.76 -29.18 17.05
N GLN A 170 5.07 -29.44 17.05
CA GLN A 170 5.80 -29.96 18.20
C GLN A 170 7.19 -29.30 18.26
N LEU A 171 7.54 -28.74 19.42
CA LEU A 171 8.91 -28.35 19.74
C LEU A 171 9.71 -29.58 20.21
N TRP A 172 10.96 -29.70 19.78
CA TRP A 172 11.93 -30.67 20.31
C TRP A 172 12.98 -29.96 21.17
N SER A 173 13.45 -28.80 20.70
CA SER A 173 14.32 -27.90 21.46
C SER A 173 14.30 -26.49 20.87
N PHE A 174 14.80 -25.52 21.63
CA PHE A 174 15.15 -24.20 21.11
C PHE A 174 16.57 -23.81 21.51
N GLU A 175 17.17 -22.91 20.73
CA GLU A 175 18.44 -22.24 20.99
C GLU A 175 18.21 -20.73 20.96
N LEU A 176 18.55 -20.03 22.04
CA LEU A 176 18.57 -18.56 22.12
C LEU A 176 20.02 -18.11 22.23
N VAL A 177 20.50 -17.38 21.22
CA VAL A 177 21.87 -16.83 21.15
C VAL A 177 21.82 -15.31 21.23
N LEU A 178 22.65 -14.74 22.11
CA LEU A 178 22.90 -13.30 22.19
C LEU A 178 24.31 -13.02 21.68
N PHE A 179 24.41 -12.19 20.65
CA PHE A 179 25.68 -11.76 20.06
C PHE A 179 26.29 -10.59 20.86
N ARG A 180 27.55 -10.27 20.56
CA ARG A 180 28.26 -9.15 21.19
C ARG A 180 27.66 -7.81 20.72
N PRO A 181 27.59 -6.76 21.57
CA PRO A 181 27.09 -5.45 21.14
C PRO A 181 27.86 -4.87 19.96
N GLY A 182 27.22 -3.96 19.21
CA GLY A 182 27.78 -3.41 17.97
C GLY A 182 27.98 -4.41 16.82
N THR A 183 27.58 -5.68 16.95
CA THR A 183 27.64 -6.64 15.84
C THR A 183 26.43 -6.44 14.90
N GLU A 184 26.68 -6.00 13.68
CA GLU A 184 25.65 -5.92 12.64
C GLU A 184 25.42 -7.27 11.94
N ARG A 185 24.21 -7.51 11.43
CA ARG A 185 23.89 -8.69 10.62
C ARG A 185 24.20 -8.43 9.15
N ASN A 186 24.89 -9.36 8.48
CA ASN A 186 25.05 -9.30 7.04
C ASN A 186 23.70 -9.62 6.37
N MET A 187 23.17 -8.70 5.57
CA MET A 187 21.91 -8.88 4.83
C MET A 187 22.14 -9.40 3.41
N GLU A 188 23.40 -9.40 2.93
CA GLU A 188 23.80 -9.93 1.63
C GLU A 188 24.09 -11.44 1.68
N ASP A 189 24.42 -11.96 2.86
CA ASP A 189 24.57 -13.40 3.14
C ASP A 189 23.68 -13.79 4.33
N LEU A 190 22.45 -14.20 3.99
CA LEU A 190 21.46 -14.76 4.91
C LEU A 190 21.42 -16.30 4.84
N GLY A 191 22.27 -16.93 4.02
CA GLY A 191 22.27 -18.38 3.80
C GLY A 191 23.26 -19.12 4.68
N ASN A 192 24.44 -18.54 4.92
CA ASN A 192 25.46 -19.13 5.78
C ASN A 192 25.21 -18.86 7.26
N GLN A 193 25.78 -19.70 8.13
CA GLN A 193 25.77 -19.42 9.57
C GLN A 193 26.68 -18.23 9.89
N ARG A 194 26.18 -17.30 10.71
CA ARG A 194 26.91 -16.09 11.14
C ARG A 194 28.17 -16.46 11.93
N GLU A 195 29.35 -16.28 11.34
CA GLU A 195 30.68 -16.55 11.93
C GLU A 195 31.10 -15.55 13.06
N VAL A 196 30.14 -15.06 13.85
CA VAL A 196 30.41 -14.16 14.99
C VAL A 196 30.32 -14.97 16.28
N PRO A 197 31.35 -14.93 17.16
CA PRO A 197 31.29 -15.61 18.44
C PRO A 197 30.15 -15.04 19.30
N ALA A 198 29.27 -15.93 19.77
CA ALA A 198 28.23 -15.59 20.74
C ALA A 198 28.82 -14.90 21.97
N SER A 199 28.04 -14.01 22.58
CA SER A 199 28.30 -13.51 23.93
C SER A 199 27.77 -14.51 24.95
N PHE A 200 26.54 -14.98 24.74
CA PHE A 200 25.85 -15.95 25.59
C PHE A 200 24.93 -16.83 24.73
N ALA A 201 24.72 -18.08 25.14
CA ALA A 201 23.69 -18.94 24.59
C ALA A 201 22.89 -19.67 25.69
N LEU A 202 21.65 -20.03 25.35
CA LEU A 202 20.71 -20.80 26.16
C LEU A 202 20.07 -21.85 25.25
N THR A 203 20.04 -23.11 25.65
CA THR A 203 19.39 -24.20 24.90
C THR A 203 18.58 -25.07 25.84
N SER A 204 17.36 -25.46 25.46
CA SER A 204 16.51 -26.35 26.25
C SER A 204 15.42 -27.03 25.40
N SER A 205 14.88 -28.15 25.89
CA SER A 205 13.67 -28.82 25.40
C SER A 205 12.37 -28.20 25.96
N ASP A 206 12.47 -27.33 26.97
CA ASP A 206 11.36 -26.89 27.82
C ASP A 206 10.84 -25.49 27.44
N GLU A 207 9.74 -25.41 26.70
CA GLU A 207 9.11 -24.16 26.24
C GLU A 207 8.82 -23.17 27.38
N ARG A 208 8.63 -23.67 28.61
CA ARG A 208 8.39 -22.85 29.81
C ARG A 208 9.54 -21.86 30.07
N VAL A 209 10.76 -22.21 29.67
CA VAL A 209 11.92 -21.32 29.79
C VAL A 209 11.74 -20.06 28.93
N ILE A 210 11.25 -20.18 27.69
CA ILE A 210 10.91 -19.03 26.83
C ILE A 210 9.77 -18.22 27.47
N SER A 211 8.74 -18.90 27.98
CA SER A 211 7.57 -18.29 28.61
C SER A 211 7.92 -17.40 29.82
N VAL A 212 8.81 -17.87 30.70
CA VAL A 212 9.20 -17.14 31.91
C VAL A 212 10.27 -16.07 31.61
N LEU A 213 11.14 -16.27 30.62
CA LEU A 213 12.01 -15.22 30.11
C LEU A 213 11.22 -14.06 29.51
N ALA A 214 10.21 -14.35 28.69
CA ALA A 214 9.32 -13.35 28.13
C ALA A 214 8.52 -12.61 29.21
N GLU A 215 8.07 -13.30 30.28
CA GLU A 215 7.45 -12.64 31.45
C GLU A 215 8.36 -11.54 32.04
N VAL A 216 9.60 -11.85 32.40
CA VAL A 216 10.48 -10.88 33.06
C VAL A 216 10.97 -9.77 32.11
N VAL A 217 11.20 -10.08 30.83
CA VAL A 217 11.56 -9.10 29.81
C VAL A 217 10.42 -8.11 29.59
N CYS A 218 9.17 -8.60 29.49
CA CYS A 218 8.01 -7.74 29.34
C CYS A 218 7.79 -6.83 30.55
N LEU A 219 7.83 -7.40 31.76
CA LEU A 219 7.75 -6.61 33.00
C LEU A 219 8.87 -5.55 33.11
N SER A 220 10.05 -5.81 32.55
CA SER A 220 11.16 -4.84 32.48
C SER A 220 10.88 -3.67 31.52
N ALA A 221 10.32 -3.95 30.36
CA ALA A 221 9.84 -2.92 29.42
C ALA A 221 8.79 -2.03 30.10
N LEU A 222 7.80 -2.66 30.75
CA LEU A 222 6.67 -1.97 31.38
C LEU A 222 7.11 -0.96 32.42
N GLN A 223 7.96 -1.39 33.36
CA GLN A 223 8.46 -0.54 34.43
C GLN A 223 9.37 0.58 33.94
N SER A 224 9.75 0.60 32.66
CA SER A 224 10.35 1.76 32.00
C SER A 224 9.28 2.65 31.36
N THR A 225 8.34 2.10 30.58
CA THR A 225 7.25 2.87 29.97
C THR A 225 6.41 3.62 31.01
N GLU A 226 6.12 2.99 32.15
CA GLU A 226 5.48 3.60 33.31
C GLU A 226 6.30 4.79 33.86
N SER A 227 7.61 4.61 34.03
CA SER A 227 8.51 5.67 34.51
C SER A 227 8.58 6.85 33.54
N HIS A 228 8.65 6.57 32.23
CA HIS A 228 8.63 7.58 31.17
C HIS A 228 7.29 8.33 31.10
N PHE A 229 6.16 7.67 31.40
CA PHE A 229 4.86 8.33 31.50
C PHE A 229 4.78 9.24 32.74
N LEU A 230 5.32 8.79 33.87
CA LEU A 230 5.34 9.57 35.12
C LEU A 230 6.28 10.79 35.03
N ASP A 231 7.49 10.64 34.49
CA ASP A 231 8.43 11.76 34.27
C ASP A 231 7.84 12.86 33.36
N ASN A 232 7.08 12.47 32.33
CA ASN A 232 6.48 13.42 31.39
C ASN A 232 5.20 14.08 31.93
N SER A 233 4.41 13.37 32.74
CA SER A 233 3.13 13.88 33.28
C SER A 233 3.30 14.67 34.59
N LEU A 234 4.26 14.27 35.43
CA LEU A 234 4.59 14.95 36.68
C LEU A 234 5.90 15.72 36.52
N ARG A 235 5.81 16.99 36.13
CA ARG A 235 6.93 17.96 36.04
C ARG A 235 7.51 18.35 37.43
N LYS A 236 7.64 17.39 38.34
CA LYS A 236 8.10 17.54 39.73
C LYS A 236 9.57 17.14 39.85
N THR A 237 10.38 18.10 40.27
CA THR A 237 11.69 17.85 40.88
C THR A 237 11.49 17.10 42.20
N SER A 238 11.59 15.76 42.18
CA SER A 238 11.76 14.99 43.42
C SER A 238 13.13 15.32 44.05
N SER A 239 13.19 15.39 45.38
CA SER A 239 14.36 15.90 46.09
C SER A 239 15.52 14.89 46.08
N TYR A 240 16.72 15.37 45.74
CA TYR A 240 17.94 14.57 45.56
C TYR A 240 18.41 13.77 46.80
N PHE A 241 17.83 14.03 47.98
CA PHE A 241 18.39 13.59 49.27
C PHE A 241 18.20 12.09 49.61
N PHE A 242 17.34 11.36 48.90
CA PHE A 242 16.98 9.97 49.23
C PHE A 242 17.46 8.89 48.25
N ARG A 243 18.31 9.23 47.27
CA ARG A 243 18.80 8.25 46.28
C ARG A 243 19.86 7.27 46.80
N TRP A 244 20.66 7.69 47.79
CA TRP A 244 21.83 6.94 48.30
C TRP A 244 21.53 5.57 48.95
N PHE A 245 20.27 5.19 49.13
CA PHE A 245 19.85 3.93 49.75
C PHE A 245 18.91 3.07 48.88
N GLN A 246 18.76 3.37 47.59
CA GLN A 246 17.91 2.58 46.70
C GLN A 246 18.59 1.28 46.27
N LYS A 247 17.92 0.14 46.47
CA LYS A 247 18.36 -1.17 45.96
C LYS A 247 18.05 -1.28 44.46
N PRO A 248 18.79 -2.08 43.68
CA PRO A 248 18.50 -2.32 42.25
C PRO A 248 17.03 -2.73 42.05
N LYS A 249 16.33 -2.09 41.09
CA LYS A 249 14.92 -2.42 40.82
C LYS A 249 14.85 -3.85 40.27
N ARG A 250 14.41 -4.78 41.11
CA ARG A 250 14.34 -6.22 40.82
C ARG A 250 12.97 -6.59 40.29
N ILE A 251 12.96 -7.32 39.19
CA ILE A 251 11.80 -7.91 38.55
C ILE A 251 11.97 -9.42 38.63
N THR A 252 10.92 -10.12 39.02
CA THR A 252 10.97 -11.55 39.32
C THR A 252 9.76 -12.20 38.68
N SER A 253 10.00 -13.32 38.00
CA SER A 253 8.98 -14.22 37.46
C SER A 253 8.01 -14.72 38.52
N LYS A 254 6.83 -15.15 38.09
CA LYS A 254 5.76 -15.63 38.99
C LYS A 254 6.15 -16.86 39.81
N ASP A 255 7.00 -17.73 39.25
CA ASP A 255 7.57 -18.91 39.93
C ASP A 255 8.92 -18.62 40.64
N SER A 256 9.43 -17.39 40.51
CA SER A 256 10.73 -16.92 41.00
C SER A 256 11.97 -17.64 40.43
N SER A 257 11.84 -18.34 39.31
CA SER A 257 12.96 -19.02 38.65
C SER A 257 13.84 -18.05 37.86
N VAL A 258 13.26 -17.04 37.20
CA VAL A 258 13.99 -16.02 36.43
C VAL A 258 13.86 -14.65 37.10
N VAL A 259 14.95 -13.87 37.12
CA VAL A 259 15.04 -12.55 37.75
C VAL A 259 15.78 -11.57 36.84
N VAL A 260 15.24 -10.36 36.64
CA VAL A 260 15.95 -9.23 36.01
C VAL A 260 16.23 -8.16 37.06
N TYR A 261 17.48 -7.78 37.22
CA TYR A 261 17.89 -6.63 38.02
C TYR A 261 18.22 -5.46 37.07
N LYS A 262 17.59 -4.29 37.26
CA LYS A 262 18.03 -3.06 36.58
C LYS A 262 19.24 -2.48 37.32
N LEU A 263 20.37 -2.38 36.63
CA LEU A 263 21.64 -1.85 37.14
C LEU A 263 21.69 -0.34 36.90
N PHE A 264 21.05 0.40 37.80
CA PHE A 264 21.16 1.85 38.03
C PHE A 264 21.41 2.74 36.79
N GLU A 265 20.35 3.16 36.10
CA GLU A 265 20.42 4.22 35.05
C GLU A 265 21.13 5.49 35.56
N ASP A 266 20.97 5.82 36.84
CA ASP A 266 21.62 6.98 37.46
C ASP A 266 23.13 6.79 37.71
N GLU A 267 23.60 5.57 37.97
CA GLU A 267 25.02 5.29 38.21
C GLU A 267 25.82 5.36 36.89
N ILE A 268 25.21 4.97 35.76
CA ILE A 268 25.76 5.19 34.41
C ILE A 268 25.90 6.69 34.13
N VAL A 269 24.93 7.50 34.59
CA VAL A 269 24.93 8.96 34.43
C VAL A 269 25.91 9.66 35.38
N GLU A 270 26.08 9.18 36.61
CA GLU A 270 27.04 9.73 37.58
C GLU A 270 28.49 9.39 37.18
N ASN A 271 28.75 8.17 36.70
CA ASN A 271 30.05 7.75 36.16
C ASN A 271 30.29 8.20 34.70
N ALA A 272 29.38 8.97 34.09
CA ALA A 272 29.43 9.33 32.68
C ALA A 272 30.73 10.06 32.26
N LYS A 273 31.45 10.71 33.18
CA LYS A 273 32.75 11.34 32.88
C LYS A 273 33.86 10.31 32.64
N THR A 274 33.98 9.31 33.49
CA THR A 274 34.96 8.21 33.33
C THR A 274 34.59 7.30 32.16
N LEU A 275 33.28 7.12 31.91
CA LEU A 275 32.80 6.47 30.69
C LEU A 275 33.13 7.30 29.44
N LEU A 276 33.09 8.63 29.49
CA LEU A 276 33.47 9.51 28.39
C LEU A 276 34.98 9.48 28.11
N GLU A 277 35.82 9.39 29.14
CA GLU A 277 37.26 9.13 28.99
C GLU A 277 37.50 7.79 28.27
N THR A 278 36.79 6.73 28.69
CA THR A 278 36.84 5.40 28.07
C THR A 278 36.37 5.41 26.61
N PHE A 279 35.27 6.12 26.32
CA PHE A 279 34.77 6.32 24.96
C PHE A 279 35.78 7.07 24.10
N ASN A 280 36.33 8.18 24.59
CA ASN A 280 37.32 8.96 23.85
C ASN A 280 38.60 8.15 23.55
N SER A 281 39.05 7.30 24.49
CA SER A 281 40.19 6.39 24.25
C SER A 281 39.89 5.24 23.29
N THR A 282 38.62 4.96 22.99
CA THR A 282 38.20 3.88 22.07
C THR A 282 37.57 4.40 20.76
N LYS A 283 37.29 5.70 20.66
CA LYS A 283 36.49 6.32 19.58
C LYS A 283 37.01 6.03 18.17
N GLU A 284 38.32 6.02 17.97
CA GLU A 284 38.93 5.75 16.65
C GLU A 284 38.68 4.31 16.14
N SER A 285 38.30 3.38 17.03
CA SER A 285 37.94 2.00 16.67
C SER A 285 36.44 1.78 16.44
N ILE A 286 35.59 2.76 16.77
CA ILE A 286 34.13 2.61 16.80
C ILE A 286 33.54 3.05 15.45
N LYS A 287 32.96 2.10 14.70
CA LYS A 287 32.13 2.40 13.53
C LYS A 287 30.86 3.17 13.97
N PRO A 288 30.40 4.18 13.23
CA PRO A 288 29.23 4.98 13.61
C PRO A 288 27.91 4.19 13.42
N VAL A 289 27.47 3.49 14.48
CA VAL A 289 26.21 2.73 14.50
C VAL A 289 25.01 3.66 14.44
N LYS A 290 24.13 3.44 13.46
CA LYS A 290 22.99 4.31 13.15
C LYS A 290 21.77 4.02 14.05
N MET A 291 21.81 4.47 15.30
CA MET A 291 20.73 4.26 16.29
C MET A 291 19.35 4.66 15.74
N ARG A 292 18.45 3.67 15.61
CA ARG A 292 17.03 3.87 15.23
C ARG A 292 16.25 4.44 16.43
N SER A 293 15.50 5.51 16.23
CA SER A 293 14.83 6.28 17.28
C SER A 293 13.65 5.58 18.01
N LYS A 294 13.35 4.32 17.70
CA LYS A 294 12.14 3.61 18.16
C LYS A 294 12.27 2.88 19.51
N HIS A 295 13.48 2.70 20.06
CA HIS A 295 13.74 1.74 21.15
C HIS A 295 14.35 2.38 22.42
N LEU A 296 13.85 3.55 22.82
CA LEU A 296 14.30 4.26 24.03
C LEU A 296 13.69 3.64 25.31
N TRP A 297 14.32 2.59 25.84
CA TRP A 297 13.92 1.93 27.10
C TRP A 297 14.59 2.49 28.38
N TRP A 298 15.49 3.46 28.28
CA TRP A 298 15.97 4.25 29.44
C TRP A 298 15.17 5.54 29.55
N THR A 299 15.11 6.14 30.73
CA THR A 299 14.45 7.44 30.93
C THR A 299 14.98 8.54 29.98
N PRO A 300 14.12 9.43 29.44
CA PRO A 300 14.56 10.57 28.63
C PRO A 300 15.53 11.49 29.38
N SER A 301 15.40 11.56 30.70
CA SER A 301 16.31 12.30 31.57
C SER A 301 17.71 11.70 31.64
N ALA A 302 17.89 10.37 31.50
CA ALA A 302 19.21 9.75 31.44
C ALA A 302 19.86 10.01 30.08
N HIS A 303 19.17 9.72 28.97
CA HIS A 303 19.64 10.03 27.62
C HIS A 303 20.03 11.49 27.46
N SER A 304 19.18 12.44 27.86
CA SER A 304 19.48 13.87 27.73
C SER A 304 20.67 14.32 28.60
N LYS A 305 21.01 13.62 29.68
CA LYS A 305 22.24 13.89 30.45
C LYS A 305 23.48 13.32 29.75
N LEU A 306 23.41 12.08 29.24
CA LEU A 306 24.52 11.46 28.50
C LEU A 306 24.87 12.24 27.23
N GLU A 307 23.86 12.64 26.43
CA GLU A 307 24.06 13.50 25.25
C GLU A 307 24.67 14.87 25.61
N LYS A 308 24.31 15.47 26.76
CA LYS A 308 24.91 16.72 27.24
C LYS A 308 26.34 16.58 27.76
N ILE A 309 26.76 15.37 28.12
CA ILE A 309 28.09 15.10 28.68
C ILE A 309 29.09 14.75 27.57
N GLY A 310 28.72 13.87 26.62
CA GLY A 310 29.63 13.38 25.58
C GLY A 310 29.10 13.46 24.14
N GLY A 311 27.94 14.09 23.92
CA GLY A 311 27.27 14.11 22.62
C GLY A 311 26.51 12.82 22.31
N ARG A 312 25.79 12.83 21.18
CA ARG A 312 24.92 11.73 20.76
C ARG A 312 25.66 10.40 20.55
N GLU A 313 26.86 10.44 19.99
CA GLU A 313 27.69 9.24 19.77
C GLU A 313 28.05 8.54 21.09
N PHE A 314 28.33 9.30 22.15
CA PHE A 314 28.58 8.75 23.48
C PHE A 314 27.32 8.15 24.12
N SER A 315 26.14 8.77 23.92
CA SER A 315 24.87 8.19 24.38
C SER A 315 24.48 6.90 23.64
N ILE A 316 24.91 6.75 22.38
CA ILE A 316 24.76 5.51 21.60
C ILE A 316 25.78 4.47 22.09
N TRP A 317 27.05 4.86 22.24
CA TRP A 317 28.09 3.95 22.72
C TRP A 317 27.78 3.38 24.11
N THR A 318 27.27 4.20 25.03
CA THR A 318 26.87 3.75 26.37
C THR A 318 25.71 2.76 26.34
N SER A 319 24.68 2.97 25.51
CA SER A 319 23.56 2.02 25.39
C SER A 319 23.96 0.70 24.73
N GLU A 320 24.88 0.74 23.76
CA GLU A 320 25.46 -0.47 23.17
C GLU A 320 26.40 -1.22 24.14
N ASN A 321 27.35 -0.54 24.79
CA ASN A 321 28.53 -1.18 25.40
C ASN A 321 28.53 -1.25 26.93
N VAL A 322 27.70 -0.47 27.63
CA VAL A 322 27.65 -0.48 29.10
C VAL A 322 26.52 -1.42 29.58
N PRO A 323 26.82 -2.42 30.43
CA PRO A 323 25.78 -3.26 31.00
C PRO A 323 24.81 -2.47 31.89
N ALA A 324 23.51 -2.63 31.64
CA ALA A 324 22.44 -1.94 32.36
C ALA A 324 21.42 -2.90 33.00
N TYR A 325 21.49 -4.19 32.67
CA TYR A 325 20.63 -5.22 33.24
C TYR A 325 21.47 -6.44 33.64
N ARG A 326 21.03 -7.15 34.67
CA ARG A 326 21.49 -8.50 34.97
C ARG A 326 20.30 -9.45 34.93
N LEU A 327 20.38 -10.48 34.10
CA LEU A 327 19.41 -11.55 33.99
C LEU A 327 19.94 -12.78 34.75
N GLU A 328 19.15 -13.35 35.65
CA GLU A 328 19.47 -14.56 36.41
C GLU A 328 18.41 -15.64 36.17
N ILE A 329 18.84 -16.89 35.99
CA ILE A 329 17.99 -18.09 35.82
C ILE A 329 18.38 -19.15 36.88
N ASP A 330 17.36 -19.70 37.53
CA ASP A 330 17.41 -20.86 38.42
C ASP A 330 17.11 -22.15 37.63
N VAL A 331 18.16 -22.85 37.20
CA VAL A 331 18.02 -24.01 36.31
C VAL A 331 17.42 -25.24 37.00
N SER A 332 17.28 -25.24 38.34
CA SER A 332 16.66 -26.34 39.08
C SER A 332 15.16 -26.50 38.83
N ARG A 333 14.53 -25.54 38.13
CA ARG A 333 13.09 -25.51 37.84
C ARG A 333 12.70 -26.10 36.48
N TYR A 334 13.69 -26.42 35.65
CA TYR A 334 13.51 -26.71 34.23
C TYR A 334 14.28 -27.96 33.79
N ASN A 335 13.84 -28.58 32.70
CA ASN A 335 14.51 -29.73 32.10
C ASN A 335 15.53 -29.28 31.03
N ASP A 336 16.62 -30.04 30.89
CA ASP A 336 17.63 -29.96 29.82
C ASP A 336 18.23 -28.56 29.54
N VAL A 337 18.17 -27.62 30.49
CA VAL A 337 18.70 -26.26 30.32
C VAL A 337 20.23 -26.27 30.28
N LYS A 338 20.78 -25.89 29.12
CA LYS A 338 22.20 -25.63 28.89
C LYS A 338 22.43 -24.14 28.76
N LEU A 339 23.50 -23.64 29.36
CA LEU A 339 23.86 -22.23 29.43
C LEU A 339 25.34 -22.06 29.07
N GLU A 340 25.64 -21.29 28.03
CA GLU A 340 27.01 -21.04 27.56
C GLU A 340 27.37 -19.56 27.69
N GLY A 341 28.57 -19.28 28.22
CA GLY A 341 29.00 -17.92 28.60
C GLY A 341 28.41 -17.39 29.92
N TRP A 342 27.35 -18.02 30.46
CA TRP A 342 26.72 -17.62 31.72
C TRP A 342 27.65 -17.85 32.93
N ARG A 343 27.54 -16.98 33.94
CA ARG A 343 28.30 -17.08 35.19
C ARG A 343 27.42 -17.69 36.28
N LYS A 344 27.90 -18.69 37.03
CA LYS A 344 27.17 -19.22 38.18
C LYS A 344 27.12 -18.18 39.32
N SER A 345 25.93 -17.75 39.74
CA SER A 345 25.73 -16.75 40.82
C SER A 345 25.51 -17.38 42.19
N ALA A 346 24.83 -18.53 42.25
CA ALA A 346 24.61 -19.30 43.46
C ALA A 346 24.44 -20.80 43.14
N GLU A 347 24.03 -21.61 44.12
CA GLU A 347 23.62 -22.99 43.85
C GLU A 347 22.41 -23.00 42.89
N ASN A 348 22.53 -23.73 41.79
CA ASN A 348 21.59 -23.81 40.66
C ASN A 348 21.20 -22.48 39.98
N ARG A 349 21.81 -21.34 40.33
CA ARG A 349 21.54 -20.03 39.70
C ARG A 349 22.70 -19.53 38.87
N TRP A 350 22.34 -18.95 37.72
CA TRP A 350 23.27 -18.45 36.71
C TRP A 350 22.86 -17.04 36.27
N GLU A 351 23.82 -16.12 36.20
CA GLU A 351 23.67 -14.72 35.81
C GLU A 351 24.39 -14.39 34.49
N ILE A 352 23.81 -13.47 33.71
CA ILE A 352 24.50 -12.72 32.65
C ILE A 352 24.24 -11.22 32.78
N LEU A 353 25.17 -10.43 32.28
CA LEU A 353 25.06 -8.99 32.15
C LEU A 353 24.63 -8.65 30.72
N LEU A 354 23.64 -7.78 30.58
CA LEU A 354 23.09 -7.32 29.29
C LEU A 354 23.25 -5.81 29.18
N THR A 355 23.68 -5.35 28.01
CA THR A 355 23.64 -3.93 27.64
C THR A 355 22.23 -3.53 27.21
N HIS A 356 22.01 -2.25 26.93
CA HIS A 356 20.67 -1.75 26.62
C HIS A 356 20.14 -2.32 25.31
N SER A 357 20.96 -2.27 24.26
CA SER A 357 20.60 -2.79 22.94
C SER A 357 20.41 -4.31 22.93
N GLN A 358 21.15 -5.07 23.75
CA GLN A 358 20.92 -6.51 23.92
C GLN A 358 19.57 -6.81 24.58
N MET A 359 19.18 -6.05 25.60
CA MET A 359 17.88 -6.22 26.28
C MET A 359 16.70 -5.87 25.35
N VAL A 360 16.85 -4.81 24.54
CA VAL A 360 15.89 -4.46 23.46
C VAL A 360 15.83 -5.55 22.40
N GLY A 361 16.98 -5.97 21.86
CA GLY A 361 17.05 -6.98 20.80
C GLY A 361 16.48 -8.33 21.23
N LEU A 362 16.61 -8.71 22.50
CA LEU A 362 15.98 -9.89 23.10
C LEU A 362 14.45 -9.74 23.16
N ALA A 363 13.96 -8.57 23.57
CA ALA A 363 12.53 -8.29 23.61
C ALA A 363 11.89 -8.33 22.22
N ASP A 364 12.54 -7.70 21.23
CA ASP A 364 12.08 -7.67 19.83
C ASP A 364 12.01 -9.08 19.20
N ILE A 365 12.90 -10.01 19.58
CA ILE A 365 12.85 -11.42 19.15
C ILE A 365 11.74 -12.20 19.85
N LEU A 366 11.52 -11.98 21.15
CA LEU A 366 10.44 -12.64 21.88
C LEU A 366 9.06 -12.15 21.42
N ASP A 367 8.93 -10.87 21.09
CA ASP A 367 7.73 -10.27 20.49
C ASP A 367 7.42 -10.91 19.13
N MET A 368 8.42 -11.01 18.22
CA MET A 368 8.29 -11.74 16.95
C MET A 368 7.89 -13.21 17.13
N TYR A 369 8.44 -13.89 18.13
CA TYR A 369 8.08 -15.27 18.44
C TYR A 369 6.62 -15.38 18.93
N TYR A 370 6.11 -14.45 19.74
CA TYR A 370 4.71 -14.50 20.19
C TYR A 370 3.70 -13.99 19.15
N GLU A 371 4.10 -13.12 18.21
CA GLU A 371 3.25 -12.69 17.09
C GLU A 371 3.11 -13.75 15.98
N ASP A 372 4.11 -14.63 15.79
CA ASP A 372 4.05 -15.68 14.77
C ASP A 372 3.12 -16.85 15.15
N ILE A 373 1.93 -16.87 14.56
CA ILE A 373 0.92 -17.92 14.76
C ILE A 373 1.32 -19.31 14.21
N PHE A 374 2.35 -19.41 13.37
CA PHE A 374 2.70 -20.64 12.67
C PHE A 374 3.80 -21.48 13.35
N SER A 375 4.47 -20.99 14.40
CA SER A 375 5.62 -21.68 15.01
C SER A 375 5.27 -22.67 16.13
N LEU A 376 4.26 -22.36 16.94
CA LEU A 376 3.62 -23.29 17.90
C LEU A 376 2.21 -22.74 18.17
N PRO A 377 1.14 -23.55 18.07
CA PRO A 377 -0.24 -23.03 18.16
C PRO A 377 -0.70 -22.72 19.59
N ASN A 378 -0.01 -23.20 20.63
CA ASN A 378 -0.47 -23.17 22.02
C ASN A 378 0.44 -22.36 22.97
N LYS A 379 1.26 -21.44 22.45
CA LYS A 379 2.18 -20.62 23.26
C LYS A 379 1.45 -19.84 24.35
N GLN A 380 1.94 -19.88 25.58
CA GLN A 380 1.38 -19.13 26.70
C GLN A 380 2.46 -18.46 27.54
N LEU A 381 2.11 -17.36 28.21
CA LEU A 381 2.98 -16.63 29.14
C LEU A 381 2.64 -16.94 30.59
N SER A 382 3.68 -17.28 31.35
CA SER A 382 3.59 -17.86 32.69
C SER A 382 2.91 -16.96 33.73
N CYS A 383 2.83 -15.65 33.48
CA CYS A 383 2.08 -14.70 34.29
C CYS A 383 0.60 -15.09 34.49
N GLY A 384 0.01 -15.81 33.53
CA GLY A 384 -1.42 -16.22 33.57
C GLY A 384 -2.40 -15.10 33.18
N VAL A 385 -1.88 -13.96 32.71
CA VAL A 385 -2.68 -12.84 32.16
C VAL A 385 -3.33 -13.22 30.82
N VAL A 386 -2.82 -14.25 30.13
CA VAL A 386 -3.25 -14.69 28.79
C VAL A 386 -4.42 -15.69 28.83
N THR A 387 -5.34 -15.54 29.78
CA THR A 387 -6.64 -16.25 29.79
C THR A 387 -7.78 -15.40 29.22
N ASN A 388 -7.54 -14.12 28.92
CA ASN A 388 -8.54 -13.16 28.43
C ASN A 388 -8.12 -12.37 27.18
N TYR A 389 -7.11 -12.84 26.42
CA TYR A 389 -6.68 -12.17 25.18
C TYR A 389 -7.72 -12.26 24.04
N THR A 390 -8.66 -13.20 24.15
CA THR A 390 -9.88 -13.31 23.32
C THR A 390 -10.92 -12.24 23.66
N ASN A 391 -11.04 -11.85 24.93
CA ASN A 391 -12.08 -10.94 25.44
C ASN A 391 -11.70 -9.44 25.38
N LEU A 392 -10.59 -9.09 24.72
CA LEU A 392 -10.13 -7.71 24.54
C LEU A 392 -10.65 -7.11 23.21
N PRO A 393 -11.31 -5.93 23.21
CA PRO A 393 -11.78 -5.29 21.99
C PRO A 393 -10.65 -5.04 20.97
N SER A 394 -10.85 -5.43 19.70
CA SER A 394 -9.75 -5.46 18.73
C SER A 394 -9.08 -4.11 18.52
N LYS A 395 -9.73 -2.96 18.76
CA LYS A 395 -9.09 -1.63 18.73
C LYS A 395 -7.78 -1.56 19.55
N LYS A 396 -7.56 -2.44 20.54
CA LYS A 396 -6.30 -2.58 21.31
C LYS A 396 -5.31 -3.67 20.82
N ARG A 397 -5.52 -4.32 19.66
CA ARG A 397 -4.66 -5.42 19.14
C ARG A 397 -3.43 -5.03 18.29
N ASP A 398 -3.46 -4.02 17.40
CA ASP A 398 -2.21 -3.49 16.78
C ASP A 398 -1.38 -2.71 17.81
N SER A 399 -0.80 -3.43 18.76
CA SER A 399 0.21 -2.99 19.69
C SER A 399 0.94 -4.25 20.06
N SER A 400 2.26 -4.28 19.86
CA SER A 400 3.10 -5.41 20.25
C SER A 400 2.83 -5.84 21.68
N PHE A 401 3.11 -7.10 22.03
CA PHE A 401 2.72 -7.66 23.32
C PHE A 401 3.24 -6.79 24.50
N LEU A 402 4.46 -6.30 24.34
CA LEU A 402 5.14 -5.33 25.21
C LEU A 402 4.37 -4.00 25.41
N LYS A 403 3.64 -3.52 24.40
CA LYS A 403 2.84 -2.27 24.44
C LYS A 403 1.44 -2.47 25.02
N ILE A 404 0.81 -3.64 24.83
CA ILE A 404 -0.51 -3.91 25.43
C ILE A 404 -0.41 -3.96 26.95
N LEU A 405 0.63 -4.60 27.46
CA LEU A 405 0.82 -4.82 28.88
C LEU A 405 1.15 -3.49 29.62
N SER A 406 1.76 -2.48 28.94
CA SER A 406 1.99 -1.12 29.52
C SER A 406 0.71 -0.29 29.63
N VAL A 407 -0.09 -0.23 28.57
CA VAL A 407 -1.36 0.54 28.52
C VAL A 407 -2.39 0.01 29.53
N THR A 408 -2.34 -1.29 29.83
CA THR A 408 -3.29 -1.96 30.72
C THR A 408 -3.03 -1.68 32.21
N LEU A 409 -1.76 -1.50 32.61
CA LEU A 409 -1.42 -1.15 34.01
C LEU A 409 -1.59 0.34 34.31
N ALA A 410 -1.30 1.23 33.35
CA ALA A 410 -1.36 2.68 33.54
C ALA A 410 -2.77 3.28 33.71
N SER A 411 -3.84 2.49 33.56
CA SER A 411 -5.21 3.00 33.44
C SER A 411 -6.26 2.43 34.42
N GLY A 412 -5.92 1.41 35.24
CA GLY A 412 -6.93 0.63 35.97
C GLY A 412 -7.13 0.95 37.46
N ILE A 413 -6.06 1.11 38.24
CA ILE A 413 -6.11 0.77 39.68
C ILE A 413 -6.75 1.85 40.58
N PHE A 414 -6.56 3.14 40.30
CA PHE A 414 -6.97 4.19 41.25
C PHE A 414 -8.47 4.58 41.18
N LEU A 415 -9.19 4.20 40.11
CA LEU A 415 -10.63 4.47 39.97
C LEU A 415 -11.52 3.57 40.85
N VAL A 416 -11.03 2.40 41.27
CA VAL A 416 -11.81 1.41 42.04
C VAL A 416 -11.85 1.76 43.54
N ALA A 417 -10.89 2.54 44.04
CA ALA A 417 -10.77 2.86 45.47
C ALA A 417 -11.84 3.84 45.99
N ILE A 418 -12.48 4.63 45.12
CA ILE A 418 -13.43 5.69 45.51
C ILE A 418 -14.89 5.21 45.41
N SER A 419 -15.20 4.28 44.50
CA SER A 419 -16.56 3.75 44.30
C SER A 419 -16.98 2.66 45.30
N ALA A 420 -16.04 2.05 46.02
CA ALA A 420 -16.31 0.98 46.99
C ALA A 420 -16.88 1.46 48.35
N LEU A 421 -17.07 2.77 48.55
CA LEU A 421 -17.65 3.36 49.76
C LEU A 421 -19.20 3.43 49.68
N GLY A 422 -19.87 2.27 49.65
CA GLY A 422 -21.33 2.23 49.64
C GLY A 422 -21.98 0.85 49.73
N GLN A 423 -22.33 0.44 50.96
CA GLN A 423 -23.35 -0.60 51.28
C GLN A 423 -22.99 -2.07 50.89
N ARG A 424 -23.29 -3.14 51.67
CA ARG A 424 -23.70 -3.28 53.09
C ARG A 424 -23.55 -4.77 53.52
N SER A 425 -23.13 -5.02 54.77
CA SER A 425 -23.32 -6.26 55.59
C SER A 425 -22.91 -7.66 55.08
N SER A 426 -22.15 -8.38 55.93
CA SER A 426 -21.80 -9.82 55.93
C SER A 426 -22.82 -10.63 56.80
N PRO A 427 -22.65 -11.94 57.18
CA PRO A 427 -21.64 -12.99 56.87
C PRO A 427 -22.18 -14.47 56.67
N HIS A 428 -21.25 -15.45 56.53
CA HIS A 428 -21.40 -16.93 56.71
C HIS A 428 -22.11 -17.76 55.58
N LEU A 429 -21.92 -19.09 55.39
CA LEU A 429 -21.20 -20.15 56.14
C LEU A 429 -20.60 -21.30 55.24
N HIS A 430 -19.50 -21.92 55.71
CA HIS A 430 -18.84 -23.22 55.42
C HIS A 430 -19.18 -24.26 54.31
N LYS A 431 -18.06 -24.86 53.80
CA LYS A 431 -17.73 -26.31 53.54
C LYS A 431 -18.20 -27.03 52.26
N GLY A 432 -17.24 -27.74 51.63
CA GLY A 432 -17.41 -28.84 50.66
C GLY A 432 -16.05 -29.30 50.09
N GLU A 433 -15.79 -30.61 49.98
CA GLU A 433 -14.52 -31.19 49.48
C GLU A 433 -14.72 -32.10 48.25
N LYS A 434 -13.62 -32.29 47.48
CA LYS A 434 -13.26 -33.48 46.67
C LYS A 434 -14.08 -33.86 45.41
N PHE A 435 -13.50 -33.49 44.27
CA PHE A 435 -12.96 -34.38 43.22
C PHE A 435 -13.78 -35.51 42.56
N SER A 436 -13.49 -35.63 41.25
CA SER A 436 -13.61 -36.79 40.34
C SER A 436 -14.97 -37.08 39.70
N GLY A 437 -14.90 -37.26 38.37
CA GLY A 437 -15.98 -37.53 37.43
C GLY A 437 -15.38 -37.41 36.02
N GLU A 438 -15.32 -38.51 35.28
CA GLU A 438 -14.58 -38.58 34.01
C GLU A 438 -15.33 -37.90 32.87
N LEU A 439 -14.61 -37.21 31.97
CA LEU A 439 -15.15 -36.79 30.68
C LEU A 439 -14.46 -37.58 29.56
N ARG A 440 -15.25 -38.32 28.77
CA ARG A 440 -14.77 -39.10 27.64
C ARG A 440 -14.18 -38.20 26.55
N SER A 441 -13.19 -38.70 25.83
CA SER A 441 -12.82 -38.18 24.51
C SER A 441 -13.97 -38.39 23.52
N LEU A 442 -14.53 -37.30 22.99
CA LEU A 442 -15.46 -37.31 21.86
C LEU A 442 -14.69 -37.32 20.54
N ALA A 443 -15.30 -37.85 19.48
CA ALA A 443 -14.65 -38.06 18.19
C ALA A 443 -14.68 -36.81 17.30
N SER A 444 -13.76 -36.73 16.33
CA SER A 444 -13.65 -35.59 15.42
C SER A 444 -14.89 -35.39 14.51
N SER A 445 -15.73 -36.41 14.35
CA SER A 445 -17.03 -36.30 13.67
C SER A 445 -18.07 -35.52 14.47
N GLU A 446 -17.99 -35.51 15.80
CA GLU A 446 -18.95 -34.82 16.67
C GLU A 446 -18.67 -33.30 16.73
N ILE A 447 -17.39 -32.90 16.59
CA ILE A 447 -16.97 -31.50 16.50
C ILE A 447 -17.59 -30.79 15.29
N TRP A 448 -17.76 -31.49 14.16
CA TRP A 448 -18.42 -30.94 12.96
C TRP A 448 -19.95 -30.82 13.09
N ASN A 449 -20.57 -31.55 14.02
CA ASN A 449 -22.00 -31.43 14.32
C ASN A 449 -22.28 -30.37 15.41
N ALA A 450 -21.33 -30.11 16.31
CA ALA A 450 -21.47 -29.14 17.40
C ALA A 450 -21.64 -27.66 16.95
N LEU A 451 -21.46 -27.37 15.66
CA LEU A 451 -21.53 -26.02 15.08
C LEU A 451 -22.82 -25.72 14.30
N ARG A 452 -23.81 -26.63 14.29
CA ARG A 452 -25.13 -26.39 13.67
C ARG A 452 -26.25 -26.34 14.71
N GLN A 453 -26.48 -25.17 15.29
CA GLN A 453 -27.86 -24.80 15.64
C GLN A 453 -28.51 -24.20 14.37
N PRO A 454 -29.73 -24.60 13.99
CA PRO A 454 -30.42 -23.96 12.88
C PRO A 454 -30.75 -22.52 13.26
N VAL A 455 -30.23 -21.55 12.50
CA VAL A 455 -30.71 -20.17 12.53
C VAL A 455 -32.15 -20.19 12.00
N ASP A 456 -33.05 -19.46 12.66
CA ASP A 456 -34.42 -19.25 12.19
C ASP A 456 -34.38 -18.73 10.74
N ALA A 457 -35.19 -19.31 9.84
CA ALA A 457 -35.19 -18.99 8.42
C ALA A 457 -35.48 -17.50 8.19
N VAL A 458 -36.39 -16.90 8.96
CA VAL A 458 -36.70 -15.46 8.91
C VAL A 458 -35.47 -14.63 9.28
N LYS A 459 -34.73 -15.03 10.32
CA LYS A 459 -33.51 -14.34 10.77
C LYS A 459 -32.35 -14.51 9.79
N LEU A 460 -32.27 -15.64 9.09
CA LEU A 460 -31.30 -15.84 8.01
C LEU A 460 -31.63 -14.96 6.79
N GLU A 461 -32.90 -14.85 6.41
CA GLU A 461 -33.37 -13.95 5.36
C GLU A 461 -33.07 -12.48 5.71
N GLU A 462 -33.40 -12.03 6.93
CA GLU A 462 -33.06 -10.70 7.45
C GLU A 462 -31.55 -10.41 7.35
N MET A 463 -30.69 -11.38 7.69
CA MET A 463 -29.24 -11.23 7.59
C MET A 463 -28.76 -11.13 6.14
N CYS A 464 -29.27 -11.96 5.23
CA CYS A 464 -28.98 -11.87 3.79
C CYS A 464 -29.42 -10.53 3.20
N VAL A 465 -30.66 -10.08 3.47
CA VAL A 465 -31.16 -8.76 3.08
C VAL A 465 -30.29 -7.64 3.66
N SER A 466 -29.84 -7.75 4.91
CA SER A 466 -28.99 -6.74 5.56
C SER A 466 -27.61 -6.60 4.91
N ILE A 467 -27.10 -7.65 4.24
CA ILE A 467 -25.80 -7.65 3.56
C ILE A 467 -25.95 -7.17 2.12
N VAL A 468 -26.95 -7.68 1.39
CA VAL A 468 -27.30 -7.18 0.06
C VAL A 468 -27.61 -5.69 0.13
N LYS A 469 -28.34 -5.24 1.17
CA LYS A 469 -28.56 -3.83 1.44
C LYS A 469 -27.27 -3.08 1.74
N ARG A 470 -26.40 -3.56 2.63
CA ARG A 470 -25.13 -2.87 2.93
C ARG A 470 -24.23 -2.72 1.70
N ILE A 471 -24.16 -3.74 0.84
CA ILE A 471 -23.41 -3.69 -0.42
C ILE A 471 -24.07 -2.68 -1.37
N LYS A 472 -25.39 -2.74 -1.56
CA LYS A 472 -26.16 -1.78 -2.36
C LYS A 472 -25.94 -0.33 -1.90
N ASP A 473 -26.14 -0.06 -0.61
CA ASP A 473 -26.01 1.26 0.02
C ASP A 473 -24.54 1.77 -0.04
N THR A 474 -23.54 0.89 -0.06
CA THR A 474 -22.11 1.26 -0.18
C THR A 474 -21.72 1.72 -1.58
N PHE A 475 -22.44 1.29 -2.62
CA PHE A 475 -22.13 1.59 -4.03
C PHE A 475 -23.25 2.30 -4.79
N ASP A 476 -24.30 2.75 -4.08
CA ASP A 476 -25.47 3.45 -4.63
C ASP A 476 -26.15 2.67 -5.78
N TRP A 477 -26.21 1.34 -5.65
CA TRP A 477 -26.75 0.48 -6.71
C TRP A 477 -28.29 0.59 -6.80
N PRO A 478 -28.86 0.76 -8.01
CA PRO A 478 -30.30 0.86 -8.20
C PRO A 478 -31.00 -0.51 -8.15
N GLY A 479 -32.34 -0.50 -8.04
CA GLY A 479 -33.19 -1.69 -8.03
C GLY A 479 -33.55 -2.17 -6.62
N ASP A 480 -34.67 -2.88 -6.48
CA ASP A 480 -35.16 -3.37 -5.19
C ASP A 480 -34.48 -4.69 -4.79
N ILE A 481 -34.41 -4.92 -3.47
CA ILE A 481 -33.88 -6.16 -2.91
C ILE A 481 -34.98 -7.21 -2.97
N MET A 482 -34.69 -8.30 -3.65
CA MET A 482 -35.61 -9.42 -3.82
C MET A 482 -35.25 -10.55 -2.84
N THR A 483 -36.25 -11.29 -2.39
CA THR A 483 -36.12 -12.41 -1.43
C THR A 483 -36.96 -13.61 -1.83
N GLU A 484 -36.39 -14.80 -1.64
CA GLU A 484 -37.09 -16.07 -1.82
C GLU A 484 -36.49 -17.13 -0.88
N MET A 485 -37.32 -17.80 -0.09
CA MET A 485 -36.88 -18.66 1.03
C MET A 485 -36.03 -19.88 0.60
N SER A 486 -36.09 -20.28 -0.68
CA SER A 486 -35.31 -21.35 -1.32
C SER A 486 -33.97 -20.88 -1.92
N ILE A 487 -33.82 -19.57 -2.22
CA ILE A 487 -32.68 -19.02 -2.99
C ILE A 487 -31.85 -18.02 -2.17
N GLY A 488 -32.48 -17.27 -1.25
CA GLY A 488 -31.85 -16.23 -0.43
C GLY A 488 -32.33 -14.82 -0.77
N ALA A 489 -31.42 -13.85 -0.73
CA ALA A 489 -31.69 -12.45 -1.08
C ALA A 489 -30.71 -11.95 -2.14
N TRP A 490 -31.17 -11.12 -3.08
CA TRP A 490 -30.36 -10.62 -4.19
C TRP A 490 -30.87 -9.25 -4.72
N ILE A 491 -30.15 -8.73 -5.71
CA ILE A 491 -30.46 -7.51 -6.49
C ILE A 491 -30.08 -7.76 -7.94
N GLY A 492 -30.86 -7.26 -8.89
CA GLY A 492 -30.72 -7.61 -10.32
C GLY A 492 -31.32 -8.98 -10.67
N GLU A 493 -30.85 -9.58 -11.77
CA GLU A 493 -31.36 -10.88 -12.26
C GLU A 493 -30.63 -12.07 -11.63
N ILE A 494 -31.39 -13.12 -11.28
CA ILE A 494 -30.83 -14.42 -10.87
C ILE A 494 -30.23 -15.14 -12.10
N PRO A 495 -28.99 -15.66 -12.04
CA PRO A 495 -28.43 -16.59 -13.03
C PRO A 495 -29.27 -17.86 -13.22
N ASN A 496 -29.51 -18.26 -14.47
CA ASN A 496 -30.49 -19.31 -14.80
C ASN A 496 -30.21 -20.69 -14.16
N TYR A 497 -28.97 -21.00 -13.76
CA TYR A 497 -28.68 -22.25 -13.05
C TYR A 497 -29.27 -22.34 -11.64
N LEU A 498 -29.53 -21.20 -10.97
CA LEU A 498 -30.22 -21.18 -9.67
C LEU A 498 -31.72 -21.42 -9.83
N LYS A 499 -32.32 -20.93 -10.93
CA LYS A 499 -33.73 -21.16 -11.30
C LYS A 499 -34.02 -22.62 -11.64
N LEU A 500 -33.03 -23.35 -12.18
CA LEU A 500 -33.14 -24.77 -12.55
C LEU A 500 -33.20 -25.74 -11.35
N SER A 501 -33.10 -25.25 -10.11
CA SER A 501 -33.21 -26.07 -8.90
C SER A 501 -34.64 -26.57 -8.60
N HIS A 502 -35.65 -26.13 -9.36
CA HIS A 502 -37.03 -26.09 -8.89
C HIS A 502 -38.05 -27.03 -9.58
N GLU A 503 -37.66 -27.82 -10.59
CA GLU A 503 -38.59 -28.71 -11.33
C GLU A 503 -38.53 -30.20 -10.94
N ASP A 504 -37.45 -30.69 -10.34
CA ASP A 504 -37.20 -32.13 -10.13
C ASP A 504 -37.30 -32.56 -8.64
N ASP A 505 -38.28 -32.01 -7.91
CA ASP A 505 -38.48 -32.24 -6.46
C ASP A 505 -39.10 -33.63 -6.13
N SER A 506 -38.47 -34.70 -6.63
CA SER A 506 -38.90 -36.08 -6.33
C SER A 506 -37.85 -37.19 -6.54
N THR A 507 -36.63 -37.09 -5.98
CA THR A 507 -35.94 -38.30 -5.44
C THR A 507 -34.77 -38.04 -4.48
N SER A 508 -34.70 -38.87 -3.43
CA SER A 508 -33.58 -39.20 -2.51
C SER A 508 -32.25 -38.42 -2.53
N GLU A 509 -31.76 -38.10 -1.32
CA GLU A 509 -30.40 -37.62 -1.03
C GLU A 509 -29.28 -38.34 -1.83
N GLY A 510 -28.70 -37.68 -2.83
CA GLY A 510 -27.57 -38.24 -3.57
C GLY A 510 -27.00 -37.36 -4.70
N ASN A 511 -25.78 -36.85 -4.49
CA ASN A 511 -24.91 -36.22 -5.51
C ASN A 511 -25.49 -35.04 -6.33
N LEU A 512 -25.39 -33.81 -5.81
CA LEU A 512 -25.45 -32.59 -6.66
C LEU A 512 -24.46 -32.65 -7.84
N THR A 513 -23.33 -33.35 -7.67
CA THR A 513 -22.34 -33.62 -8.71
C THR A 513 -22.92 -34.25 -9.98
N ALA A 514 -23.97 -35.08 -9.86
CA ALA A 514 -24.60 -35.72 -11.01
C ALA A 514 -25.58 -34.80 -11.77
N ALA A 515 -26.16 -33.80 -11.09
CA ALA A 515 -26.96 -32.75 -11.73
C ALA A 515 -26.07 -31.79 -12.53
N LEU A 516 -24.91 -31.41 -11.97
CA LEU A 516 -23.92 -30.51 -12.58
C LEU A 516 -23.29 -31.02 -13.90
N GLU A 517 -23.45 -32.31 -14.23
CA GLU A 517 -23.03 -32.88 -15.52
C GLU A 517 -24.09 -32.77 -16.64
N LYS A 518 -25.36 -32.50 -16.29
CA LYS A 518 -26.46 -32.31 -17.26
C LYS A 518 -26.70 -30.84 -17.69
N ILE A 519 -26.07 -29.88 -17.00
CA ILE A 519 -26.28 -28.45 -17.24
C ILE A 519 -25.66 -28.01 -18.58
N ASP A 520 -26.41 -27.19 -19.31
CA ASP A 520 -26.05 -26.61 -20.62
C ASP A 520 -24.64 -25.96 -20.63
N PRO A 521 -23.82 -26.16 -21.67
CA PRO A 521 -22.48 -25.56 -21.76
C PRO A 521 -22.45 -24.03 -21.68
N ASP A 522 -23.47 -23.32 -22.18
CA ASP A 522 -23.54 -21.86 -22.12
C ASP A 522 -23.98 -21.36 -20.72
N ILE A 523 -24.66 -22.20 -19.95
CA ILE A 523 -24.85 -21.95 -18.51
C ILE A 523 -23.55 -22.22 -17.76
N LYS A 524 -22.82 -23.27 -18.14
CA LYS A 524 -21.54 -23.71 -17.53
C LYS A 524 -20.36 -22.77 -17.81
N SER A 525 -20.46 -21.89 -18.81
CA SER A 525 -19.55 -20.77 -18.99
C SER A 525 -19.83 -19.66 -17.97
N SER A 526 -21.09 -19.22 -17.81
CA SER A 526 -21.46 -18.15 -16.86
C SER A 526 -21.03 -18.41 -15.40
N MET A 527 -20.96 -19.69 -14.99
CA MET A 527 -20.46 -20.08 -13.66
C MET A 527 -18.96 -19.82 -13.45
N GLN A 528 -18.19 -19.50 -14.50
CA GLN A 528 -16.74 -19.26 -14.42
C GLN A 528 -16.35 -17.83 -14.07
N ASP A 529 -17.30 -16.89 -14.14
CA ASP A 529 -17.10 -15.44 -13.94
C ASP A 529 -17.70 -14.94 -12.61
N ILE A 530 -18.34 -15.84 -11.87
CA ILE A 530 -18.89 -15.60 -10.53
C ILE A 530 -17.81 -15.83 -9.47
N ALA A 531 -17.51 -14.80 -8.70
CA ALA A 531 -16.73 -14.85 -7.47
C ALA A 531 -17.60 -15.32 -6.31
N SER A 532 -17.53 -16.62 -5.96
CA SER A 532 -18.15 -17.11 -4.72
C SER A 532 -17.22 -16.88 -3.53
N TYR A 533 -17.83 -16.53 -2.39
CA TYR A 533 -17.17 -16.35 -1.11
C TYR A 533 -18.00 -16.97 -0.01
N GLN A 534 -17.38 -17.75 0.87
CA GLN A 534 -17.95 -18.07 2.18
C GLN A 534 -17.75 -16.88 3.10
N VAL A 535 -18.83 -16.19 3.47
CA VAL A 535 -18.81 -14.97 4.30
C VAL A 535 -19.22 -15.32 5.72
N VAL A 536 -18.38 -14.95 6.68
CA VAL A 536 -18.60 -15.13 8.11
C VAL A 536 -19.15 -13.83 8.69
N LEU A 537 -20.29 -13.95 9.37
CA LEU A 537 -21.06 -12.85 9.91
C LEU A 537 -21.17 -12.98 11.43
N SER A 538 -21.14 -11.86 12.15
CA SER A 538 -21.66 -11.82 13.52
C SER A 538 -23.19 -11.94 13.53
N THR A 539 -23.77 -12.24 14.70
CA THR A 539 -25.22 -12.18 14.94
C THR A 539 -25.82 -10.76 14.89
N GLU A 540 -24.99 -9.73 14.68
CA GLU A 540 -25.37 -8.35 14.34
C GLU A 540 -25.33 -8.08 12.80
N GLY A 541 -25.13 -9.14 12.00
CA GLY A 541 -24.99 -9.07 10.54
C GLY A 541 -23.72 -8.38 10.02
N LYS A 542 -22.74 -8.06 10.88
CA LYS A 542 -21.45 -7.48 10.45
C LYS A 542 -20.55 -8.57 9.85
N ILE A 543 -19.90 -8.27 8.73
CA ILE A 543 -18.87 -9.12 8.13
C ILE A 543 -17.64 -9.15 9.04
N VAL A 544 -17.15 -10.35 9.36
CA VAL A 544 -16.01 -10.56 10.28
C VAL A 544 -14.93 -11.48 9.72
N GLY A 545 -15.24 -12.17 8.62
CA GLY A 545 -14.34 -13.00 7.84
C GLY A 545 -14.98 -13.24 6.47
N PHE A 546 -14.16 -13.52 5.47
CA PHE A 546 -14.63 -14.21 4.27
C PHE A 546 -13.49 -15.06 3.70
N GLN A 547 -13.86 -16.13 3.00
CA GLN A 547 -12.94 -16.98 2.25
C GLN A 547 -13.42 -17.04 0.81
N PRO A 548 -12.63 -16.62 -0.20
CA PRO A 548 -12.97 -16.85 -1.59
C PRO A 548 -12.99 -18.35 -1.90
N THR A 549 -14.05 -18.80 -2.56
CA THR A 549 -14.33 -20.21 -2.88
C THR A 549 -14.33 -20.52 -4.37
N SER A 550 -14.35 -19.49 -5.24
CA SER A 550 -14.12 -19.65 -6.70
C SER A 550 -12.83 -18.97 -7.17
N ARG A 551 -12.35 -19.37 -8.36
CA ARG A 551 -11.19 -18.77 -9.07
C ARG A 551 -11.27 -17.25 -9.13
N VAL A 552 -12.45 -16.70 -9.44
CA VAL A 552 -12.67 -15.27 -9.59
C VAL A 552 -12.61 -14.55 -8.25
N GLY A 553 -13.14 -15.17 -7.19
CA GLY A 553 -13.04 -14.64 -5.83
C GLY A 553 -11.61 -14.62 -5.29
N VAL A 554 -10.80 -15.63 -5.64
CA VAL A 554 -9.37 -15.65 -5.29
C VAL A 554 -8.61 -14.56 -6.04
N ASN A 555 -8.84 -14.41 -7.35
CA ASN A 555 -8.15 -13.40 -8.17
C ASN A 555 -8.47 -11.96 -7.70
N HIS A 556 -9.70 -11.69 -7.28
CA HIS A 556 -10.14 -10.34 -6.88
C HIS A 556 -10.15 -10.12 -5.35
N TRP A 557 -9.65 -11.05 -4.53
CA TRP A 557 -9.89 -11.07 -3.08
C TRP A 557 -9.55 -9.74 -2.38
N ALA A 558 -8.40 -9.14 -2.71
CA ALA A 558 -7.91 -7.90 -2.12
C ALA A 558 -8.63 -6.63 -2.61
N ALA A 559 -9.24 -6.70 -3.80
CA ALA A 559 -10.09 -5.65 -4.37
C ALA A 559 -11.59 -5.88 -4.08
N SER A 560 -11.94 -7.00 -3.44
CA SER A 560 -13.33 -7.41 -3.24
C SER A 560 -14.09 -6.45 -2.32
N LEU A 561 -15.40 -6.36 -2.54
CA LEU A 561 -16.30 -5.52 -1.75
C LEU A 561 -16.26 -5.93 -0.26
N LEU A 562 -16.06 -7.22 -0.01
CA LEU A 562 -15.92 -7.83 1.32
C LEU A 562 -14.61 -7.43 2.02
N ALA A 563 -13.50 -7.34 1.28
CA ALA A 563 -12.25 -6.76 1.79
C ALA A 563 -12.46 -5.27 2.11
N LYS A 564 -13.09 -4.52 1.20
CA LYS A 564 -13.31 -3.08 1.36
C LYS A 564 -14.13 -2.74 2.61
N GLU A 565 -15.19 -3.50 2.92
CA GLU A 565 -15.96 -3.35 4.17
C GLU A 565 -15.18 -3.85 5.40
N MET A 566 -14.65 -5.09 5.40
CA MET A 566 -13.92 -5.62 6.57
C MET A 566 -12.73 -4.74 6.97
N TYR A 567 -12.06 -4.11 6.00
CA TYR A 567 -10.87 -3.31 6.22
C TYR A 567 -11.15 -1.80 6.30
N GLY A 568 -12.39 -1.36 6.07
CA GLY A 568 -12.82 0.03 6.19
C GLY A 568 -12.22 0.94 5.11
N GLY A 569 -12.29 0.53 3.84
CA GLY A 569 -11.86 1.31 2.68
C GLY A 569 -10.35 1.40 2.43
N ARG A 570 -9.51 0.74 3.25
CA ARG A 570 -8.05 0.77 3.10
C ARG A 570 -7.59 -0.08 1.91
N LYS A 571 -6.80 0.52 1.01
CA LYS A 571 -6.11 -0.18 -0.09
C LYS A 571 -5.14 -1.23 0.47
N LEU A 572 -5.23 -2.45 -0.03
CA LEU A 572 -4.19 -3.48 0.09
C LEU A 572 -3.28 -3.39 -1.14
N SER A 573 -1.96 -3.40 -0.95
CA SER A 573 -0.99 -3.40 -2.05
C SER A 573 -0.20 -4.72 -2.08
N PRO A 574 0.07 -5.31 -3.26
CA PRO A 574 0.75 -6.60 -3.37
C PRO A 574 2.27 -6.46 -3.24
N GLY A 575 2.77 -5.78 -2.20
CA GLY A 575 4.17 -5.34 -2.13
C GLY A 575 4.75 -5.18 -0.72
N LEU A 576 5.21 -6.29 -0.13
CA LEU A 576 6.20 -6.41 0.96
C LEU A 576 5.97 -5.68 2.31
N ILE A 577 5.06 -4.72 2.42
CA ILE A 577 4.73 -3.97 3.64
C ILE A 577 3.22 -3.80 3.73
N GLU A 578 2.52 -4.81 4.27
CA GLU A 578 1.09 -4.68 4.62
C GLU A 578 0.93 -4.05 6.01
N PRO A 579 -0.02 -3.11 6.20
CA PRO A 579 -0.39 -2.61 7.52
C PRO A 579 -1.21 -3.67 8.28
N SER A 580 -0.87 -3.94 9.55
CA SER A 580 -1.60 -4.90 10.37
C SER A 580 -3.06 -4.47 10.62
N LEU A 581 -3.94 -5.45 10.80
CA LEU A 581 -5.39 -5.27 10.66
C LEU A 581 -6.16 -5.94 11.81
N LYS A 582 -6.70 -5.12 12.72
CA LYS A 582 -7.38 -5.55 13.96
C LYS A 582 -8.76 -6.18 13.73
N ILE A 583 -8.83 -7.41 13.22
CA ILE A 583 -10.11 -8.14 13.13
C ILE A 583 -10.59 -8.53 14.56
N HIS A 584 -11.89 -8.32 14.84
CA HIS A 584 -12.59 -8.82 16.03
C HIS A 584 -13.09 -10.26 15.77
N LEU A 585 -12.94 -11.18 16.72
CA LEU A 585 -13.73 -12.42 16.71
C LEU A 585 -15.09 -12.16 17.40
N PRO A 586 -16.22 -12.61 16.81
CA PRO A 586 -17.51 -12.65 17.50
C PRO A 586 -17.66 -13.85 18.44
N ASN A 587 -18.69 -13.79 19.28
CA ASN A 587 -19.08 -14.89 20.18
C ASN A 587 -19.88 -15.99 19.45
N GLU A 588 -20.67 -15.59 18.44
CA GLU A 588 -21.47 -16.46 17.58
C GLU A 588 -21.33 -15.98 16.14
N VAL A 589 -21.28 -16.91 15.19
CA VAL A 589 -21.13 -16.60 13.76
C VAL A 589 -22.12 -17.35 12.89
N VAL A 590 -22.60 -16.69 11.84
CA VAL A 590 -23.38 -17.29 10.75
C VAL A 590 -22.50 -17.34 9.51
N LEU A 591 -22.45 -18.49 8.85
CA LEU A 591 -21.78 -18.67 7.56
C LEU A 591 -22.83 -18.58 6.45
N ILE A 592 -22.63 -17.69 5.49
CA ILE A 592 -23.40 -17.67 4.23
C ILE A 592 -22.46 -17.88 3.04
N GLU A 593 -22.97 -18.42 1.94
CA GLU A 593 -22.29 -18.31 0.65
C GLU A 593 -22.82 -17.06 -0.06
N LEU A 594 -21.91 -16.15 -0.42
CA LEU A 594 -22.21 -14.96 -1.19
C LEU A 594 -21.62 -15.10 -2.58
N LEU A 595 -22.47 -14.96 -3.60
CA LEU A 595 -22.09 -14.92 -5.00
C LEU A 595 -22.02 -13.46 -5.45
N ILE A 596 -20.84 -13.01 -5.87
CA ILE A 596 -20.61 -11.69 -6.46
C ILE A 596 -20.11 -11.94 -7.89
N MET A 597 -20.69 -11.33 -8.91
CA MET A 597 -20.09 -11.40 -10.26
C MET A 597 -18.79 -10.59 -10.28
N GLY A 598 -17.71 -11.15 -10.80
CA GLY A 598 -16.39 -10.50 -10.73
C GLY A 598 -16.36 -9.18 -11.52
N SER A 599 -15.56 -8.22 -11.07
CA SER A 599 -15.21 -7.04 -11.87
C SER A 599 -14.31 -7.45 -13.03
N GLU A 600 -14.91 -7.75 -14.17
CA GLU A 600 -14.25 -8.11 -15.44
C GLU A 600 -12.99 -7.27 -15.73
N THR A 601 -11.87 -7.92 -16.01
CA THR A 601 -10.60 -7.22 -16.26
C THR A 601 -10.57 -6.65 -17.68
N PHE A 602 -11.12 -5.45 -17.86
CA PHE A 602 -11.21 -4.81 -19.18
C PHE A 602 -9.88 -4.74 -19.94
N HIS A 603 -9.95 -4.97 -21.24
CA HIS A 603 -9.01 -4.48 -22.24
C HIS A 603 -9.55 -3.18 -22.83
N ILE A 604 -8.85 -2.06 -22.63
CA ILE A 604 -9.26 -0.73 -23.06
C ILE A 604 -8.31 -0.24 -24.15
N ALA A 605 -8.84 0.14 -25.31
CA ALA A 605 -8.10 0.93 -26.30
C ALA A 605 -8.21 2.43 -25.98
N MET A 606 -7.14 3.19 -26.14
CA MET A 606 -7.12 4.64 -25.97
C MET A 606 -6.62 5.33 -27.25
N TYR A 607 -7.43 6.23 -27.81
CA TYR A 607 -7.15 6.97 -29.03
C TYR A 607 -7.50 8.46 -28.87
N PRO A 608 -6.65 9.23 -28.17
CA PRO A 608 -6.84 10.66 -27.95
C PRO A 608 -6.35 11.52 -29.12
N TRP A 609 -6.83 12.76 -29.19
CA TRP A 609 -6.27 13.82 -30.03
C TRP A 609 -4.74 13.95 -29.83
N PHE A 610 -3.99 14.10 -30.92
CA PHE A 610 -2.50 14.10 -30.92
C PHE A 610 -1.87 15.41 -30.40
N ALA A 611 -2.52 16.05 -29.43
CA ALA A 611 -2.00 17.19 -28.69
C ALA A 611 -1.43 16.77 -27.33
N MET A 612 -0.40 17.50 -26.85
CA MET A 612 0.24 17.17 -25.56
C MET A 612 -0.72 17.30 -24.38
N GLY A 613 -1.63 18.28 -24.43
CA GLY A 613 -2.68 18.47 -23.42
C GLY A 613 -3.72 17.35 -23.35
N HIS A 614 -3.72 16.42 -24.31
CA HIS A 614 -4.67 15.30 -24.39
C HIS A 614 -3.95 13.97 -24.17
N LEU A 615 -2.87 13.70 -24.90
CA LEU A 615 -2.02 12.52 -24.73
C LEU A 615 -1.53 12.34 -23.28
N THR A 616 -1.16 13.43 -22.60
CA THR A 616 -0.65 13.38 -21.22
C THR A 616 -1.71 12.95 -20.19
N PRO A 617 -2.87 13.62 -20.03
CA PRO A 617 -3.92 13.17 -19.11
C PRO A 617 -4.56 11.83 -19.51
N PHE A 618 -4.59 11.45 -20.79
CA PHE A 618 -4.96 10.08 -21.19
C PHE A 618 -3.96 9.04 -20.63
N LEU A 619 -2.64 9.31 -20.68
CA LEU A 619 -1.66 8.41 -20.09
C LEU A 619 -1.76 8.35 -18.55
N HIS A 620 -2.15 9.45 -17.90
CA HIS A 620 -2.41 9.45 -16.46
C HIS A 620 -3.56 8.48 -16.09
N ILE A 621 -4.71 8.54 -16.79
CA ILE A 621 -5.81 7.59 -16.53
C ILE A 621 -5.46 6.16 -16.97
N ALA A 622 -4.65 5.98 -18.03
CA ALA A 622 -4.11 4.68 -18.41
C ALA A 622 -3.29 4.03 -17.27
N ASN A 623 -2.37 4.79 -16.65
CA ASN A 623 -1.62 4.32 -15.48
C ASN A 623 -2.54 3.97 -14.31
N LYS A 624 -3.53 4.82 -13.99
CA LYS A 624 -4.47 4.61 -12.87
C LYS A 624 -5.45 3.44 -13.07
N LEU A 625 -5.73 3.05 -14.32
CA LEU A 625 -6.50 1.85 -14.67
C LEU A 625 -5.62 0.60 -14.71
N ALA A 626 -4.38 0.71 -15.18
CA ALA A 626 -3.39 -0.38 -15.11
C ALA A 626 -3.01 -0.71 -13.65
N GLU A 627 -2.99 0.27 -12.75
CA GLU A 627 -2.87 0.07 -11.29
C GLU A 627 -3.96 -0.87 -10.73
N ARG A 628 -5.11 -1.00 -11.42
CA ARG A 628 -6.24 -1.88 -11.08
C ARG A 628 -6.27 -3.17 -11.91
N GLY A 629 -5.23 -3.45 -12.69
CA GLY A 629 -5.11 -4.66 -13.51
C GLY A 629 -5.77 -4.60 -14.89
N HIS A 630 -6.36 -3.46 -15.28
CA HIS A 630 -6.93 -3.30 -16.63
C HIS A 630 -5.82 -3.19 -17.68
N ARG A 631 -5.99 -3.90 -18.80
CA ARG A 631 -5.02 -3.91 -19.90
C ARG A 631 -5.29 -2.74 -20.83
N ILE A 632 -4.29 -1.89 -21.07
CA ILE A 632 -4.41 -0.72 -21.93
C ILE A 632 -3.67 -0.94 -23.25
N SER A 633 -4.31 -0.57 -24.36
CA SER A 633 -3.68 -0.41 -25.67
C SER A 633 -3.77 1.05 -26.07
N PHE A 634 -2.64 1.76 -26.00
CA PHE A 634 -2.58 3.21 -26.20
C PHE A 634 -2.11 3.52 -27.62
N LEU A 635 -2.96 4.14 -28.43
CA LEU A 635 -2.69 4.44 -29.84
C LEU A 635 -2.20 5.88 -29.97
N LEU A 636 -0.95 6.06 -30.38
CA LEU A 636 -0.29 7.38 -30.48
C LEU A 636 0.73 7.44 -31.63
N PRO A 637 1.12 8.64 -32.10
CA PRO A 637 2.09 8.76 -33.18
C PRO A 637 3.46 8.17 -32.84
N ALA A 638 4.16 7.64 -33.84
CA ALA A 638 5.43 6.92 -33.65
C ALA A 638 6.51 7.78 -32.97
N LYS A 639 6.60 9.08 -33.28
CA LYS A 639 7.53 10.02 -32.62
C LYS A 639 7.14 10.36 -31.18
N ALA A 640 5.85 10.23 -30.82
CA ALA A 640 5.39 10.52 -29.46
C ALA A 640 5.82 9.42 -28.46
N ILE A 641 5.95 8.17 -28.93
CA ILE A 641 6.29 7.00 -28.09
C ILE A 641 7.52 7.27 -27.20
N THR A 642 8.64 7.70 -27.77
CA THR A 642 9.89 7.91 -27.01
C THR A 642 9.78 9.01 -25.95
N LYS A 643 8.85 9.96 -26.11
CA LYS A 643 8.57 11.02 -25.12
C LYS A 643 7.68 10.54 -23.97
N PHE A 644 6.79 9.58 -24.23
CA PHE A 644 5.86 9.04 -23.24
C PHE A 644 6.32 7.73 -22.57
N GLU A 645 7.29 7.02 -23.16
CA GLU A 645 7.88 5.79 -22.62
C GLU A 645 8.45 5.90 -21.19
N PRO A 646 9.03 7.05 -20.76
CA PRO A 646 9.43 7.25 -19.35
C PRO A 646 8.24 7.43 -18.39
N SER A 647 7.06 7.76 -18.91
CA SER A 647 5.82 8.02 -18.16
C SER A 647 4.83 6.83 -18.22
N ASN A 648 5.18 5.75 -18.92
CA ASN A 648 4.48 4.47 -18.83
C ASN A 648 4.98 3.72 -17.59
N LEU A 649 4.12 3.61 -16.57
CA LEU A 649 4.47 3.07 -15.26
C LEU A 649 4.18 1.57 -15.13
N HIS A 650 3.37 1.02 -16.03
CA HIS A 650 2.85 -0.36 -16.01
C HIS A 650 3.06 -1.00 -17.39
N ARG A 651 4.33 -1.17 -17.81
CA ARG A 651 4.73 -1.63 -19.16
C ARG A 651 4.27 -3.05 -19.50
N ASP A 652 3.90 -3.82 -18.48
CA ASP A 652 3.27 -5.14 -18.54
C ASP A 652 1.78 -5.09 -18.92
N LEU A 653 1.09 -3.99 -18.61
CA LEU A 653 -0.34 -3.81 -18.87
C LEU A 653 -0.64 -2.74 -19.93
N ILE A 654 0.21 -1.73 -20.11
CA ILE A 654 0.05 -0.62 -21.06
C ILE A 654 0.95 -0.84 -22.27
N THR A 655 0.36 -1.31 -23.36
CA THR A 655 1.02 -1.45 -24.66
C THR A 655 0.86 -0.18 -25.49
N PHE A 656 1.97 0.45 -25.87
CA PHE A 656 1.97 1.55 -26.84
C PHE A 656 1.92 1.01 -28.28
N ILE A 657 1.00 1.55 -29.09
CA ILE A 657 0.75 1.13 -30.48
C ILE A 657 1.02 2.33 -31.39
N PRO A 658 2.04 2.27 -32.27
CA PRO A 658 2.35 3.37 -33.18
C PRO A 658 1.26 3.54 -34.24
N VAL A 659 0.74 4.75 -34.36
CA VAL A 659 -0.11 5.20 -35.46
C VAL A 659 0.74 5.99 -36.45
N SER A 660 0.70 5.62 -37.73
CA SER A 660 1.32 6.41 -38.80
C SER A 660 0.39 7.55 -39.19
N VAL A 661 0.81 8.80 -39.01
CA VAL A 661 0.03 9.98 -39.41
C VAL A 661 0.08 10.13 -40.94
N PRO A 662 -1.07 10.11 -41.64
CA PRO A 662 -1.16 10.29 -43.10
C PRO A 662 -0.68 11.66 -43.56
N ARG A 663 -0.29 11.76 -44.83
CA ARG A 663 0.00 13.06 -45.46
C ARG A 663 -1.30 13.77 -45.83
N VAL A 664 -1.35 15.07 -45.55
CA VAL A 664 -2.42 16.00 -45.94
C VAL A 664 -1.76 17.25 -46.51
N ASP A 665 -2.32 17.82 -47.57
CA ASP A 665 -1.77 19.02 -48.20
C ASP A 665 -1.76 20.21 -47.23
N GLY A 666 -0.66 20.96 -47.22
CA GLY A 666 -0.42 22.05 -46.26
C GLY A 666 0.07 21.61 -44.87
N LEU A 667 0.04 20.31 -44.53
CA LEU A 667 0.66 19.79 -43.31
C LEU A 667 2.18 19.56 -43.54
N PRO A 668 3.08 20.06 -42.68
CA PRO A 668 4.53 19.88 -42.87
C PRO A 668 4.95 18.40 -42.92
N PRO A 669 5.91 18.02 -43.79
CA PRO A 669 6.33 16.62 -43.93
C PRO A 669 6.83 16.00 -42.62
N GLY A 670 6.06 15.04 -42.09
CA GLY A 670 6.38 14.34 -40.85
C GLY A 670 5.98 15.09 -39.58
N ALA A 671 5.12 16.11 -39.64
CA ALA A 671 4.39 16.56 -38.46
C ALA A 671 3.46 15.44 -37.95
N GLU A 672 3.48 15.17 -36.65
CA GLU A 672 2.74 14.06 -36.03
C GLU A 672 1.87 14.51 -34.83
N THR A 673 2.18 15.68 -34.25
CA THR A 673 1.56 16.22 -33.03
C THR A 673 1.40 17.75 -33.10
N THR A 674 0.65 18.35 -32.18
CA THR A 674 0.54 19.83 -32.06
C THR A 674 1.84 20.54 -31.69
N ASN A 675 2.92 19.82 -31.34
CA ASN A 675 4.24 20.46 -31.17
C ASN A 675 4.90 20.79 -32.52
N ASP A 676 4.56 20.02 -33.57
CA ASP A 676 5.24 20.06 -34.86
C ASP A 676 4.68 21.13 -35.80
N VAL A 677 3.59 21.80 -35.39
CA VAL A 677 2.84 22.78 -36.19
C VAL A 677 2.30 23.93 -35.33
N PRO A 678 2.12 25.14 -35.89
CA PRO A 678 1.42 26.22 -35.20
C PRO A 678 -0.10 26.01 -35.21
N PHE A 679 -0.79 26.60 -34.23
CA PHE A 679 -2.25 26.49 -34.02
C PHE A 679 -3.13 26.61 -35.28
N PRO A 680 -2.86 27.50 -36.26
CA PRO A 680 -3.66 27.57 -37.49
C PRO A 680 -3.73 26.27 -38.30
N LEU A 681 -2.74 25.38 -38.20
CA LEU A 681 -2.65 24.11 -38.93
C LEU A 681 -3.21 22.90 -38.13
N HIS A 682 -3.65 23.07 -36.88
CA HIS A 682 -4.30 22.00 -36.11
C HIS A 682 -5.49 21.33 -36.87
N PRO A 683 -6.32 22.04 -37.66
CA PRO A 683 -7.33 21.42 -38.52
C PRO A 683 -6.78 20.41 -39.55
N LEU A 684 -5.58 20.64 -40.10
CA LEU A 684 -4.94 19.74 -41.07
C LEU A 684 -4.39 18.48 -40.39
N LEU A 685 -3.85 18.63 -39.17
CA LEU A 685 -3.46 17.49 -38.35
C LEU A 685 -4.68 16.66 -37.93
N MET A 686 -5.84 17.29 -37.68
CA MET A 686 -7.10 16.58 -37.43
C MET A 686 -7.59 15.85 -38.69
N ALA A 687 -7.51 16.48 -39.88
CA ALA A 687 -7.82 15.79 -41.14
C ALA A 687 -6.90 14.57 -41.37
N ALA A 688 -5.61 14.68 -41.04
CA ALA A 688 -4.69 13.54 -41.09
C ALA A 688 -5.09 12.45 -40.10
N MET A 689 -5.47 12.83 -38.88
CA MET A 689 -5.94 11.89 -37.86
C MET A 689 -7.25 11.17 -38.27
N ASP A 690 -8.18 11.85 -38.95
CA ASP A 690 -9.38 11.20 -39.51
C ASP A 690 -9.02 10.15 -40.57
N LEU A 691 -8.05 10.44 -41.44
CA LEU A 691 -7.57 9.51 -42.48
C LEU A 691 -6.90 8.24 -41.91
N THR A 692 -6.73 8.11 -40.59
CA THR A 692 -6.28 6.85 -39.97
C THR A 692 -7.41 5.84 -39.74
N GLU A 693 -8.70 6.18 -39.95
CA GLU A 693 -9.86 5.29 -39.69
C GLU A 693 -9.63 3.82 -40.10
N PRO A 694 -9.14 3.48 -41.32
CA PRO A 694 -8.94 2.09 -41.73
C PRO A 694 -7.83 1.36 -40.94
N ALA A 695 -6.82 2.09 -40.47
CA ALA A 695 -5.75 1.55 -39.64
C ALA A 695 -6.25 1.31 -38.20
N ILE A 696 -7.03 2.26 -37.65
CA ILE A 696 -7.64 2.13 -36.32
C ILE A 696 -8.69 1.01 -36.31
N GLU A 697 -9.49 0.88 -37.38
CA GLU A 697 -10.39 -0.27 -37.59
C GLU A 697 -9.62 -1.60 -37.53
N SER A 698 -8.52 -1.72 -38.28
CA SER A 698 -7.68 -2.93 -38.31
C SER A 698 -7.09 -3.25 -36.94
N VAL A 699 -6.69 -2.24 -36.16
CA VAL A 699 -6.21 -2.40 -34.79
C VAL A 699 -7.34 -2.85 -33.86
N LEU A 700 -8.50 -2.17 -33.84
CA LEU A 700 -9.64 -2.52 -33.00
C LEU A 700 -10.17 -3.93 -33.29
N ARG A 701 -10.34 -4.28 -34.57
CA ARG A 701 -10.79 -5.61 -35.03
C ARG A 701 -9.84 -6.74 -34.61
N ARG A 702 -8.54 -6.46 -34.54
CA ARG A 702 -7.50 -7.40 -34.08
C ARG A 702 -7.42 -7.50 -32.56
N LEU A 703 -7.54 -6.38 -31.85
CA LEU A 703 -7.41 -6.32 -30.39
C LEU A 703 -8.65 -6.83 -29.66
N LYS A 704 -9.85 -6.53 -30.19
CA LYS A 704 -11.15 -6.74 -29.53
C LYS A 704 -11.20 -6.24 -28.07
N PRO A 705 -10.89 -4.95 -27.81
CA PRO A 705 -11.05 -4.37 -26.48
C PRO A 705 -12.54 -4.25 -26.12
N ASP A 706 -12.88 -4.28 -24.85
CA ASP A 706 -14.26 -4.06 -24.38
C ASP A 706 -14.66 -2.58 -24.55
N PHE A 707 -13.68 -1.68 -24.36
CA PHE A 707 -13.84 -0.24 -24.47
C PHE A 707 -12.88 0.41 -25.45
N VAL A 708 -13.34 1.48 -26.10
CA VAL A 708 -12.45 2.47 -26.71
C VAL A 708 -12.69 3.86 -26.10
N PHE A 709 -11.63 4.44 -25.52
CA PHE A 709 -11.61 5.78 -24.94
C PHE A 709 -11.02 6.75 -25.96
N PHE A 710 -11.69 7.89 -26.19
CA PHE A 710 -11.28 8.84 -27.22
C PHE A 710 -11.74 10.26 -26.90
N ASP A 711 -11.20 11.22 -27.64
CA ASP A 711 -11.80 12.55 -27.82
C ASP A 711 -11.66 13.03 -29.27
N PHE A 712 -12.50 13.99 -29.67
CA PHE A 712 -12.60 14.61 -31.02
C PHE A 712 -12.83 13.68 -32.24
N THR A 713 -12.72 12.36 -32.09
CA THR A 713 -12.78 11.38 -33.18
C THR A 713 -14.22 10.97 -33.47
N HIS A 714 -14.95 11.82 -34.20
CA HIS A 714 -16.40 11.69 -34.42
C HIS A 714 -16.85 10.37 -35.10
N TRP A 715 -15.99 9.72 -35.90
CA TRP A 715 -16.27 8.45 -36.56
C TRP A 715 -16.01 7.22 -35.67
N LEU A 716 -15.34 7.38 -34.53
CA LEU A 716 -14.93 6.23 -33.71
C LEU A 716 -16.11 5.51 -33.02
N PRO A 717 -17.12 6.18 -32.44
CA PRO A 717 -18.28 5.48 -31.87
C PRO A 717 -19.05 4.60 -32.86
N PRO A 718 -19.48 5.05 -34.07
CA PRO A 718 -20.14 4.17 -35.01
C PRO A 718 -19.21 3.11 -35.62
N LEU A 719 -17.88 3.27 -35.55
CA LEU A 719 -16.92 2.22 -35.89
C LEU A 719 -16.84 1.14 -34.78
N ALA A 720 -16.67 1.55 -33.52
CA ALA A 720 -16.61 0.67 -32.35
C ALA A 720 -17.86 -0.20 -32.22
N ARG A 721 -19.04 0.42 -32.45
CA ARG A 721 -20.36 -0.21 -32.44
C ARG A 721 -20.49 -1.38 -33.44
N LYS A 722 -19.77 -1.36 -34.58
CA LYS A 722 -19.74 -2.49 -35.56
C LYS A 722 -19.07 -3.76 -34.99
N PHE A 723 -18.28 -3.63 -33.93
CA PHE A 723 -17.51 -4.71 -33.31
C PHE A 723 -17.99 -5.06 -31.89
N GLY A 724 -19.09 -4.44 -31.42
CA GLY A 724 -19.59 -4.59 -30.04
C GLY A 724 -18.81 -3.81 -28.97
N ILE A 725 -17.81 -3.03 -29.37
CA ILE A 725 -16.92 -2.27 -28.48
C ILE A 725 -17.69 -1.04 -27.97
N LYS A 726 -17.74 -0.84 -26.64
CA LYS A 726 -18.36 0.36 -26.06
C LYS A 726 -17.43 1.55 -26.17
N SER A 727 -17.98 2.72 -26.49
CA SER A 727 -17.22 3.94 -26.78
C SER A 727 -17.40 4.99 -25.67
N VAL A 728 -16.30 5.37 -25.02
CA VAL A 728 -16.29 6.37 -23.95
C VAL A 728 -15.60 7.63 -24.44
N LEU A 729 -16.33 8.74 -24.50
CA LEU A 729 -15.72 10.04 -24.76
C LEU A 729 -15.01 10.52 -23.49
N TYR A 730 -13.70 10.31 -23.37
CA TYR A 730 -12.94 10.75 -22.20
C TYR A 730 -12.47 12.20 -22.40
N CYS A 731 -13.33 13.13 -21.99
CA CYS A 731 -13.13 14.55 -22.22
C CYS A 731 -12.19 15.16 -21.16
N ILE A 732 -11.07 15.73 -21.63
CA ILE A 732 -10.07 16.41 -20.78
C ILE A 732 -10.38 17.90 -20.55
N ILE A 733 -11.42 18.41 -21.23
CA ILE A 733 -11.96 19.76 -21.11
C ILE A 733 -13.02 19.77 -19.99
N SER A 734 -13.09 20.87 -19.24
CA SER A 734 -14.09 21.08 -18.18
C SER A 734 -15.53 20.81 -18.68
N PRO A 735 -16.37 20.02 -17.96
CA PRO A 735 -17.80 19.90 -18.23
C PRO A 735 -18.54 21.25 -18.17
N ALA A 736 -18.07 22.24 -17.39
CA ALA A 736 -18.62 23.59 -17.43
C ALA A 736 -18.41 24.23 -18.81
N THR A 737 -17.23 24.06 -19.42
CA THR A 737 -16.94 24.51 -20.80
C THR A 737 -17.82 23.79 -21.82
N ILE A 738 -17.90 22.45 -21.77
CA ILE A 738 -18.75 21.68 -22.70
C ILE A 738 -20.23 22.07 -22.54
N GLY A 739 -20.69 22.27 -21.30
CA GLY A 739 -22.07 22.66 -21.01
C GLY A 739 -22.39 24.05 -21.51
N TYR A 740 -21.47 25.01 -21.35
CA TYR A 740 -21.66 26.39 -21.79
C TYR A 740 -21.64 26.54 -23.31
N LEU A 741 -20.76 25.80 -24.01
CA LEU A 741 -20.52 25.97 -25.44
C LEU A 741 -21.25 24.98 -26.35
N LEU A 742 -21.44 23.73 -25.92
CA LEU A 742 -21.80 22.61 -26.78
C LEU A 742 -23.06 21.84 -26.35
N SER A 743 -23.74 22.26 -25.28
CA SER A 743 -25.01 21.64 -24.88
C SER A 743 -26.08 21.73 -26.00
N PRO A 744 -26.89 20.67 -26.23
CA PRO A 744 -28.06 20.70 -27.12
C PRO A 744 -28.97 21.91 -26.97
N GLU A 745 -29.12 22.50 -25.79
CA GLU A 745 -29.84 23.77 -25.57
C GLU A 745 -29.30 24.95 -26.41
N ARG A 746 -28.02 24.93 -26.82
CA ARG A 746 -27.46 25.90 -27.77
C ARG A 746 -28.06 25.80 -29.18
N LYS A 747 -28.76 24.69 -29.50
CA LYS A 747 -29.39 24.40 -30.80
C LYS A 747 -28.41 24.41 -31.97
N LEU A 748 -27.18 23.99 -31.73
CA LEU A 748 -26.09 23.87 -32.72
C LEU A 748 -26.35 22.87 -33.87
N ARG A 749 -27.45 22.11 -33.82
CA ARG A 749 -27.93 21.29 -34.94
C ARG A 749 -28.86 22.07 -35.89
N GLU A 750 -29.43 23.19 -35.43
CA GLU A 750 -30.41 24.03 -36.14
C GLU A 750 -29.80 25.36 -36.59
N ARG A 751 -28.88 25.94 -35.80
CA ARG A 751 -28.29 27.26 -36.05
C ARG A 751 -26.83 27.37 -35.65
N THR A 752 -26.14 28.34 -36.27
CA THR A 752 -24.85 28.87 -35.81
C THR A 752 -25.02 29.71 -34.55
N LEU A 753 -24.05 29.68 -33.64
CA LEU A 753 -24.00 30.60 -32.49
C LEU A 753 -23.40 31.95 -32.87
N THR A 754 -24.02 33.02 -32.39
CA THR A 754 -23.47 34.38 -32.40
C THR A 754 -22.60 34.63 -31.16
N ASP A 755 -21.90 35.77 -31.14
CA ASP A 755 -21.27 36.29 -29.93
C ASP A 755 -22.30 36.61 -28.84
N ASN A 756 -23.42 37.21 -29.22
CA ASN A 756 -24.52 37.58 -28.32
C ASN A 756 -25.15 36.36 -27.63
N ASP A 757 -25.22 35.21 -28.31
CA ASP A 757 -25.62 33.94 -27.68
C ASP A 757 -24.65 33.52 -26.56
N LEU A 758 -23.35 33.75 -26.76
CA LEU A 758 -22.28 33.32 -25.85
C LEU A 758 -21.99 34.28 -24.69
N LEU A 759 -22.48 35.53 -24.72
CA LEU A 759 -22.40 36.45 -23.58
C LEU A 759 -23.07 35.92 -22.29
N ARG A 760 -23.97 34.94 -22.42
CA ARG A 760 -24.70 34.33 -21.29
C ARG A 760 -24.66 32.80 -21.35
N PRO A 761 -24.75 32.12 -20.21
CA PRO A 761 -24.90 30.67 -20.16
C PRO A 761 -26.23 30.20 -20.81
N PRO A 762 -26.30 28.95 -21.31
CA PRO A 762 -27.53 28.38 -21.85
C PRO A 762 -28.58 28.11 -20.74
N GLN A 763 -29.83 27.86 -21.15
CA GLN A 763 -30.90 27.57 -20.20
C GLN A 763 -30.63 26.28 -19.41
N GLY A 764 -30.88 26.31 -18.10
CA GLY A 764 -30.64 25.18 -17.20
C GLY A 764 -29.16 24.98 -16.78
N PHE A 765 -28.23 25.77 -17.31
CA PHE A 765 -26.83 25.72 -16.88
C PHE A 765 -26.69 26.09 -15.39
N PRO A 766 -25.83 25.42 -14.59
CA PRO A 766 -25.88 25.49 -13.12
C PRO A 766 -25.66 26.87 -12.48
N THR A 767 -25.03 27.80 -13.19
CA THR A 767 -24.61 29.09 -12.64
C THR A 767 -24.93 30.25 -13.58
N SER A 768 -25.16 31.44 -12.99
CA SER A 768 -25.21 32.71 -13.72
C SER A 768 -23.96 33.59 -13.50
N LYS A 769 -22.93 33.08 -12.79
CA LYS A 769 -21.66 33.78 -12.54
C LYS A 769 -20.73 33.68 -13.74
N ILE A 770 -20.56 32.48 -14.30
CA ILE A 770 -19.77 32.27 -15.52
C ILE A 770 -20.45 33.04 -16.66
N ARG A 771 -19.75 34.08 -17.14
CA ARG A 771 -20.16 34.97 -18.23
C ARG A 771 -18.94 35.34 -19.06
N LEU A 772 -19.13 35.38 -20.36
CA LEU A 772 -18.09 35.77 -21.30
C LEU A 772 -18.15 37.28 -21.59
N ARG A 773 -16.98 37.91 -21.65
CA ARG A 773 -16.75 39.25 -22.18
C ARG A 773 -17.01 39.30 -23.69
N ALA A 774 -17.20 40.49 -24.26
CA ALA A 774 -17.54 40.64 -25.68
C ALA A 774 -16.47 40.03 -26.62
N HIS A 775 -15.17 40.23 -26.34
CA HIS A 775 -14.08 39.60 -27.08
C HIS A 775 -14.03 38.07 -26.91
N GLU A 776 -14.26 37.57 -25.70
CA GLU A 776 -14.25 36.13 -25.38
C GLU A 776 -15.38 35.41 -26.13
N ALA A 777 -16.58 36.00 -26.13
CA ALA A 777 -17.75 35.49 -26.83
C ALA A 777 -17.57 35.48 -28.36
N ARG A 778 -17.01 36.56 -28.94
CA ARG A 778 -16.65 36.59 -30.38
C ARG A 778 -15.63 35.54 -30.76
N GLY A 779 -14.55 35.40 -29.98
CA GLY A 779 -13.49 34.42 -30.23
C GLY A 779 -14.00 32.98 -30.16
N LEU A 780 -14.83 32.66 -29.16
CA LEU A 780 -15.42 31.34 -29.01
C LEU A 780 -16.49 31.04 -30.07
N ALA A 781 -17.34 32.01 -30.44
CA ALA A 781 -18.30 31.85 -31.53
C ALA A 781 -17.58 31.52 -32.86
N ALA A 782 -16.55 32.30 -33.21
CA ALA A 782 -15.72 32.04 -34.39
C ALA A 782 -15.03 30.66 -34.35
N ALA A 783 -14.60 30.20 -33.18
CA ALA A 783 -14.04 28.86 -33.01
C ALA A 783 -15.07 27.74 -33.26
N THR A 784 -16.33 27.89 -32.84
CA THR A 784 -17.35 26.84 -33.03
C THR A 784 -17.64 26.50 -34.50
N VAL A 785 -17.61 27.51 -35.37
CA VAL A 785 -17.92 27.37 -36.81
C VAL A 785 -16.73 26.96 -37.67
N LYS A 786 -15.50 27.21 -37.20
CA LYS A 786 -14.27 26.92 -37.97
C LYS A 786 -14.17 25.43 -38.29
N GLU A 787 -13.77 25.10 -39.53
CA GLU A 787 -13.46 23.72 -39.90
C GLU A 787 -12.31 23.17 -39.05
N PHE A 788 -12.47 21.92 -38.60
CA PHE A 788 -11.51 21.22 -37.76
C PHE A 788 -11.39 19.76 -38.23
N GLY A 789 -10.88 19.59 -39.46
CA GLY A 789 -10.65 18.29 -40.10
C GLY A 789 -11.91 17.65 -40.71
N GLY A 790 -11.73 16.94 -41.82
CA GLY A 790 -12.78 16.13 -42.45
C GLY A 790 -13.99 16.91 -42.99
N GLY A 791 -13.87 18.21 -43.29
CA GLY A 791 -14.99 19.04 -43.73
C GLY A 791 -16.01 19.36 -42.62
N LEU A 792 -15.72 19.06 -41.36
CA LEU A 792 -16.60 19.32 -40.22
C LEU A 792 -16.14 20.53 -39.41
N SER A 793 -17.11 21.33 -38.93
CA SER A 793 -16.81 22.37 -37.94
C SER A 793 -16.44 21.79 -36.58
N PHE A 794 -15.64 22.53 -35.81
CA PHE A 794 -15.22 22.15 -34.46
C PHE A 794 -16.41 21.76 -33.56
N ALA A 795 -17.49 22.54 -33.57
CA ALA A 795 -18.68 22.22 -32.79
C ALA A 795 -19.40 20.97 -33.33
N LYS A 796 -19.53 20.80 -34.65
CA LYS A 796 -20.20 19.62 -35.24
C LYS A 796 -19.47 18.32 -34.91
N ARG A 797 -18.13 18.32 -34.98
CA ARG A 797 -17.26 17.19 -34.58
C ARG A 797 -17.48 16.79 -33.12
N ASN A 798 -17.44 17.76 -32.21
CA ASN A 798 -17.62 17.48 -30.78
C ASN A 798 -19.06 17.03 -30.46
N LEU A 799 -20.08 17.66 -31.05
CA LEU A 799 -21.48 17.25 -30.89
C LEU A 799 -21.74 15.82 -31.35
N LEU A 800 -21.19 15.40 -32.49
CA LEU A 800 -21.27 14.02 -32.95
C LEU A 800 -20.60 13.07 -31.96
N SER A 801 -19.38 13.41 -31.52
CA SER A 801 -18.61 12.62 -30.55
C SER A 801 -19.36 12.44 -29.22
N LEU A 802 -19.97 13.50 -28.68
CA LEU A 802 -20.81 13.50 -27.47
C LEU A 802 -22.15 12.77 -27.65
N SER A 803 -22.76 12.85 -28.84
CA SER A 803 -24.06 12.22 -29.11
C SER A 803 -23.95 10.71 -29.38
N GLU A 804 -22.90 10.28 -30.09
CA GLU A 804 -22.75 8.91 -30.56
C GLU A 804 -22.01 8.00 -29.58
N CYS A 805 -21.24 8.55 -28.63
CA CYS A 805 -20.60 7.75 -27.58
C CYS A 805 -21.62 7.03 -26.69
N ASP A 806 -21.21 5.93 -26.06
CA ASP A 806 -22.04 5.19 -25.11
C ASP A 806 -22.06 5.88 -23.73
N ALA A 807 -20.94 6.50 -23.34
CA ALA A 807 -20.83 7.31 -22.12
C ALA A 807 -19.79 8.44 -22.23
N ILE A 808 -19.92 9.46 -21.37
CA ILE A 808 -19.03 10.63 -21.32
C ILE A 808 -18.19 10.56 -20.03
N GLY A 809 -16.88 10.43 -20.16
CA GLY A 809 -15.92 10.50 -19.06
C GLY A 809 -15.36 11.92 -18.89
N PHE A 810 -15.15 12.37 -17.65
CA PHE A 810 -14.42 13.62 -17.36
C PHE A 810 -13.33 13.42 -16.31
N LYS A 811 -12.22 14.16 -16.48
CA LYS A 811 -11.09 14.27 -15.55
C LYS A 811 -11.39 15.29 -14.42
N THR A 812 -12.46 15.05 -13.67
CA THR A 812 -12.92 15.94 -12.57
C THR A 812 -13.67 15.17 -11.49
N CYS A 813 -14.11 15.86 -10.44
CA CYS A 813 -14.87 15.30 -9.31
C CYS A 813 -16.15 16.10 -9.02
N ARG A 814 -17.14 15.50 -8.33
CA ARG A 814 -18.46 16.14 -8.11
C ARG A 814 -18.38 17.40 -7.27
N GLU A 815 -17.39 17.49 -6.39
CA GLU A 815 -17.23 18.59 -5.45
C GLU A 815 -16.80 19.88 -6.16
N ILE A 816 -16.08 19.77 -7.28
CA ILE A 816 -15.64 20.91 -8.09
C ILE A 816 -16.62 21.18 -9.24
N GLU A 817 -17.09 20.14 -9.95
CA GLU A 817 -17.86 20.33 -11.20
C GLU A 817 -19.16 19.50 -11.31
N GLY A 818 -19.60 18.83 -10.23
CA GLY A 818 -20.75 17.93 -10.23
C GLY A 818 -22.02 18.46 -10.91
N PRO A 819 -22.48 19.69 -10.60
CA PRO A 819 -23.66 20.27 -11.26
C PRO A 819 -23.50 20.40 -12.79
N TYR A 820 -22.29 20.65 -13.29
CA TYR A 820 -22.02 20.69 -14.73
C TYR A 820 -22.02 19.30 -15.35
N CYS A 821 -21.52 18.29 -14.63
CA CYS A 821 -21.61 16.89 -15.02
C CYS A 821 -23.07 16.42 -15.13
N ASP A 822 -23.91 16.78 -14.15
CA ASP A 822 -25.34 16.44 -14.14
C ASP A 822 -26.11 17.17 -15.27
N TYR A 823 -25.80 18.45 -15.50
CA TYR A 823 -26.32 19.20 -16.65
C TYR A 823 -25.96 18.52 -17.97
N ILE A 824 -24.68 18.15 -18.19
CA ILE A 824 -24.23 17.41 -19.37
C ILE A 824 -24.97 16.08 -19.54
N GLY A 825 -25.10 15.30 -18.46
CA GLY A 825 -25.84 14.03 -18.48
C GLY A 825 -27.28 14.20 -18.93
N SER A 826 -27.99 15.18 -18.37
CA SER A 826 -29.38 15.50 -18.76
C SER A 826 -29.51 16.02 -20.20
N GLN A 827 -28.53 16.79 -20.66
CA GLN A 827 -28.56 17.45 -21.97
C GLN A 827 -28.28 16.47 -23.12
N PHE A 828 -27.34 15.54 -22.94
CA PHE A 828 -26.99 14.55 -23.95
C PHE A 828 -27.72 13.22 -23.81
N GLY A 829 -28.37 12.96 -22.66
CA GLY A 829 -29.02 11.67 -22.38
C GLY A 829 -28.01 10.52 -22.24
N LYS A 830 -26.85 10.79 -21.61
CA LYS A 830 -25.72 9.85 -21.50
C LYS A 830 -25.29 9.64 -20.06
N PRO A 831 -24.82 8.43 -19.67
CA PRO A 831 -24.10 8.23 -18.44
C PRO A 831 -22.85 9.11 -18.38
N VAL A 832 -22.68 9.83 -17.27
CA VAL A 832 -21.48 10.64 -17.01
C VAL A 832 -20.61 9.94 -15.96
N ILE A 833 -19.35 9.72 -16.31
CA ILE A 833 -18.34 9.01 -15.53
C ILE A 833 -17.26 10.00 -15.11
N LEU A 834 -16.81 9.95 -13.86
CA LEU A 834 -15.84 10.90 -13.30
C LEU A 834 -14.63 10.11 -12.81
N SER A 835 -13.45 10.36 -13.36
CA SER A 835 -12.19 9.69 -12.95
C SER A 835 -11.53 10.35 -11.73
N GLY A 836 -12.17 11.39 -11.17
CA GLY A 836 -11.64 12.20 -10.09
C GLY A 836 -10.67 13.27 -10.61
N PRO A 837 -9.95 13.96 -9.71
CA PRO A 837 -9.00 15.00 -10.13
C PRO A 837 -7.82 14.44 -10.94
N ALA A 838 -7.54 13.13 -10.88
CA ALA A 838 -6.51 12.40 -11.64
C ALA A 838 -5.21 13.21 -11.76
N LEU A 839 -4.54 13.37 -10.63
CA LEU A 839 -3.43 14.31 -10.48
C LEU A 839 -2.16 13.77 -11.15
N PRO A 840 -1.28 14.65 -11.69
CA PRO A 840 0.03 14.21 -12.15
C PRO A 840 0.83 13.60 -10.99
N GLU A 841 1.55 12.49 -11.26
CA GLU A 841 2.50 11.97 -10.28
C GLU A 841 3.63 12.97 -10.02
N SER A 842 4.18 12.97 -8.81
CA SER A 842 5.37 13.76 -8.50
C SER A 842 6.55 13.32 -9.39
N PRO A 843 7.26 14.25 -10.07
CA PRO A 843 8.41 13.90 -10.90
C PRO A 843 9.48 13.12 -10.11
N ARG A 844 9.98 12.05 -10.71
CA ARG A 844 11.05 11.21 -10.15
C ARG A 844 12.44 11.85 -10.28
N LEU A 845 12.55 12.93 -11.05
CA LEU A 845 13.78 13.71 -11.23
C LEU A 845 13.84 14.86 -10.23
N ALA A 846 15.05 15.21 -9.79
CA ALA A 846 15.29 16.44 -9.05
C ALA A 846 15.12 17.69 -9.94
N LEU A 847 14.96 18.86 -9.32
CA LEU A 847 15.00 20.13 -10.01
C LEU A 847 16.44 20.38 -10.52
N GLU A 848 16.60 20.86 -11.75
CA GLU A 848 17.90 21.20 -12.32
C GLU A 848 18.61 22.25 -11.45
N GLU A 849 19.90 22.07 -11.20
CA GLU A 849 20.73 22.89 -10.30
C GLU A 849 20.63 24.39 -10.59
N ARG A 850 20.47 24.78 -11.88
CA ARG A 850 20.26 26.18 -12.29
C ARG A 850 18.97 26.79 -11.73
N TRP A 851 17.89 26.01 -11.65
CA TRP A 851 16.60 26.47 -11.12
C TRP A 851 16.59 26.40 -9.59
N GLU A 852 17.14 25.34 -8.99
CA GLU A 852 17.28 25.24 -7.53
C GLU A 852 18.12 26.40 -6.96
N THR A 853 19.28 26.68 -7.56
CA THR A 853 20.17 27.79 -7.17
C THR A 853 19.50 29.15 -7.34
N LEU A 854 18.79 29.36 -8.46
CA LEU A 854 18.06 30.59 -8.71
C LEU A 854 16.93 30.78 -7.68
N LEU A 855 16.04 29.80 -7.55
CA LEU A 855 14.86 29.91 -6.70
C LEU A 855 15.23 29.95 -5.22
N GLY A 856 16.29 29.25 -4.80
CA GLY A 856 16.84 29.26 -3.44
C GLY A 856 17.48 30.58 -3.01
N SER A 857 17.76 31.50 -3.96
CA SER A 857 18.26 32.85 -3.65
C SER A 857 17.17 33.82 -3.15
N PHE A 858 15.89 33.47 -3.27
CA PHE A 858 14.76 34.30 -2.88
C PHE A 858 14.11 33.86 -1.57
N LYS A 859 13.42 34.80 -0.91
CA LYS A 859 12.67 34.50 0.32
C LYS A 859 11.52 33.52 0.04
N SER A 860 11.11 32.80 1.07
CA SER A 860 9.92 31.94 1.00
C SER A 860 8.71 32.78 0.54
N LYS A 861 7.97 32.25 -0.43
CA LYS A 861 6.75 32.83 -1.02
C LYS A 861 6.88 34.26 -1.56
N SER A 862 8.07 34.70 -1.99
CA SER A 862 8.27 36.05 -2.56
C SER A 862 8.37 36.11 -4.09
N LEU A 863 8.56 34.99 -4.78
CA LEU A 863 8.79 34.96 -6.23
C LEU A 863 7.49 34.71 -7.02
N ILE A 864 7.31 35.49 -8.10
CA ILE A 864 6.28 35.27 -9.11
C ILE A 864 6.82 34.27 -10.15
N PHE A 865 6.17 33.13 -10.32
CA PHE A 865 6.40 32.25 -11.46
C PHE A 865 5.31 32.47 -12.52
N CYS A 866 5.65 32.46 -13.80
CA CYS A 866 4.71 32.68 -14.90
C CYS A 866 4.97 31.69 -16.04
N ALA A 867 3.97 30.88 -16.40
CA ALA A 867 4.08 29.94 -17.52
C ALA A 867 2.72 29.64 -18.19
N PHE A 868 2.67 29.77 -19.51
CA PHE A 868 1.44 29.62 -20.33
C PHE A 868 1.43 28.32 -21.16
N GLY A 869 2.19 27.32 -20.74
CA GLY A 869 2.27 26.02 -21.42
C GLY A 869 2.96 26.07 -22.78
N SER A 870 2.84 24.98 -23.55
CA SER A 870 3.53 24.80 -24.84
C SER A 870 2.81 25.38 -26.06
N GLU A 871 1.52 25.69 -25.95
CA GLU A 871 0.67 26.07 -27.09
C GLU A 871 0.22 27.54 -27.06
N CYS A 872 0.39 28.25 -25.95
CA CYS A 872 0.14 29.70 -25.88
C CYS A 872 1.34 30.50 -26.41
N VAL A 873 1.08 31.43 -27.33
CA VAL A 873 2.03 32.45 -27.79
C VAL A 873 1.33 33.80 -27.74
N LEU A 874 1.98 34.80 -27.16
CA LEU A 874 1.44 36.17 -27.03
C LEU A 874 1.85 37.02 -28.24
N ASN A 875 1.05 38.03 -28.56
CA ASN A 875 1.54 39.16 -29.36
C ASN A 875 2.55 39.97 -28.53
N LYS A 876 3.50 40.62 -29.21
CA LYS A 876 4.62 41.36 -28.58
C LYS A 876 4.14 42.35 -27.54
N GLU A 877 3.10 43.12 -27.84
CA GLU A 877 2.57 44.20 -27.01
C GLU A 877 2.03 43.65 -25.68
N GLN A 878 1.32 42.53 -25.71
CA GLN A 878 0.79 41.87 -24.52
C GLN A 878 1.88 41.12 -23.73
N PHE A 879 2.90 40.58 -24.39
CA PHE A 879 4.10 40.11 -23.71
C PHE A 879 4.83 41.25 -22.97
N GLN A 880 4.95 42.43 -23.59
CA GLN A 880 5.56 43.61 -22.96
C GLN A 880 4.73 44.11 -21.77
N GLU A 881 3.40 44.24 -21.89
CA GLU A 881 2.54 44.60 -20.75
C GLU A 881 2.65 43.59 -19.59
N LEU A 882 2.78 42.29 -19.89
CA LEU A 882 2.94 41.24 -18.89
C LEU A 882 4.23 41.41 -18.07
N VAL A 883 5.38 41.50 -18.75
CA VAL A 883 6.68 41.62 -18.06
C VAL A 883 6.86 42.98 -17.39
N LEU A 884 6.27 44.05 -17.93
CA LEU A 884 6.21 45.37 -17.29
C LEU A 884 5.29 45.36 -16.06
N GLY A 885 4.23 44.55 -16.05
CA GLY A 885 3.40 44.33 -14.86
C GLY A 885 4.17 43.66 -13.72
N PHE A 886 5.04 42.69 -14.04
CA PHE A 886 5.97 42.10 -13.07
C PHE A 886 7.06 43.10 -12.65
N GLU A 887 7.57 43.94 -13.55
CA GLU A 887 8.50 45.01 -13.20
C GLU A 887 7.90 45.98 -12.15
N LEU A 888 6.66 46.45 -12.39
CA LEU A 888 5.88 47.33 -11.51
C LEU A 888 5.44 46.67 -10.18
N SER A 889 5.44 45.34 -10.11
CA SER A 889 5.12 44.64 -8.86
C SER A 889 6.17 44.93 -7.77
N GLY A 890 7.43 45.16 -8.18
CA GLY A 890 8.59 45.28 -7.30
C GLY A 890 9.19 43.93 -6.84
N LEU A 891 8.52 42.82 -7.13
CA LEU A 891 8.89 41.47 -6.68
C LEU A 891 9.89 40.80 -7.64
N PRO A 892 10.62 39.75 -7.18
CA PRO A 892 11.36 38.88 -8.07
C PRO A 892 10.43 37.97 -8.88
N PHE A 893 10.83 37.62 -10.10
CA PHE A 893 10.01 36.82 -11.02
C PHE A 893 10.82 35.90 -11.93
N LEU A 894 10.23 34.74 -12.26
CA LEU A 894 10.69 33.80 -13.27
C LEU A 894 9.58 33.57 -14.31
N VAL A 895 9.83 33.95 -15.56
CA VAL A 895 8.90 33.83 -16.68
C VAL A 895 9.39 32.75 -17.65
N ALA A 896 8.60 31.70 -17.87
CA ALA A 896 8.86 30.64 -18.84
C ALA A 896 7.77 30.65 -19.92
N LEU A 897 8.07 31.28 -21.05
CA LEU A 897 7.13 31.50 -22.17
C LEU A 897 7.82 31.21 -23.50
N LYS A 898 7.04 31.02 -24.57
CA LYS A 898 7.57 31.06 -25.94
C LYS A 898 7.89 32.49 -26.37
N PRO A 899 8.85 32.70 -27.30
CA PRO A 899 9.03 33.97 -27.99
C PRO A 899 7.69 34.49 -28.58
N PRO A 900 7.39 35.80 -28.48
CA PRO A 900 6.15 36.37 -29.01
C PRO A 900 5.97 36.21 -30.52
N VAL A 901 4.74 36.38 -31.00
CA VAL A 901 4.41 36.34 -32.44
C VAL A 901 5.30 37.34 -33.22
N GLY A 902 6.01 36.84 -34.24
CA GLY A 902 6.92 37.64 -35.07
C GLY A 902 8.35 37.78 -34.53
N HIS A 903 8.70 37.08 -33.44
CA HIS A 903 10.03 37.14 -32.82
C HIS A 903 10.65 35.74 -32.66
N ASP A 904 11.90 35.57 -33.10
CA ASP A 904 12.62 34.28 -32.99
C ASP A 904 13.12 33.99 -31.56
N THR A 905 13.38 35.04 -30.77
CA THR A 905 13.86 34.94 -29.38
C THR A 905 13.12 35.91 -28.46
N ILE A 906 13.06 35.60 -27.17
CA ILE A 906 12.37 36.44 -26.18
C ILE A 906 13.04 37.82 -26.03
N GLU A 907 14.36 37.85 -26.08
CA GLU A 907 15.20 39.02 -25.82
C GLU A 907 14.91 40.11 -26.86
N SER A 908 14.70 39.70 -28.11
CA SER A 908 14.30 40.59 -29.22
C SER A 908 12.92 41.25 -29.05
N ALA A 909 12.09 40.74 -28.13
CA ALA A 909 10.74 41.23 -27.87
C ALA A 909 10.61 42.01 -26.54
N LEU A 910 11.67 42.07 -25.72
CA LEU A 910 11.65 42.77 -24.43
C LEU A 910 11.45 44.30 -24.62
N PRO A 911 10.92 45.00 -23.61
CA PRO A 911 10.94 46.46 -23.58
C PRO A 911 12.39 46.99 -23.56
N GLU A 912 12.62 48.17 -24.15
CA GLU A 912 13.96 48.78 -24.18
C GLU A 912 14.52 48.95 -22.76
N GLY A 913 15.79 48.55 -22.55
CA GLY A 913 16.49 48.64 -21.27
C GLY A 913 15.91 47.77 -20.13
N PHE A 914 14.97 46.86 -20.40
CA PHE A 914 14.27 46.08 -19.38
C PHE A 914 15.22 45.24 -18.50
N GLU A 915 16.16 44.52 -19.10
CA GLU A 915 17.06 43.61 -18.40
C GLU A 915 17.87 44.30 -17.29
N GLU A 916 18.39 45.50 -17.55
CA GLU A 916 19.12 46.28 -16.54
C GLU A 916 18.20 46.81 -15.42
N ARG A 917 16.93 47.12 -15.70
CA ARG A 917 15.95 47.54 -14.67
C ARG A 917 15.44 46.39 -13.79
N VAL A 918 15.58 45.14 -14.24
CA VAL A 918 15.17 43.94 -13.49
C VAL A 918 16.35 43.07 -13.04
N LYS A 919 17.59 43.53 -13.25
CA LYS A 919 18.83 42.83 -12.94
C LYS A 919 18.84 42.29 -11.50
N GLY A 920 19.03 40.98 -11.36
CA GLY A 920 19.04 40.28 -10.06
C GLY A 920 17.66 39.99 -9.46
N ARG A 921 16.55 40.41 -10.08
CA ARG A 921 15.17 40.08 -9.65
C ARG A 921 14.30 39.45 -10.74
N GLY A 922 14.48 39.82 -12.00
CA GLY A 922 13.68 39.35 -13.13
C GLY A 922 14.46 38.39 -14.02
N PHE A 923 13.88 37.22 -14.26
CA PHE A 923 14.48 36.14 -15.03
C PHE A 923 13.46 35.66 -16.05
N ILE A 924 13.86 35.57 -17.32
CA ILE A 924 12.96 35.21 -18.43
C ILE A 924 13.64 34.11 -19.25
N HIS A 925 12.88 33.09 -19.65
CA HIS A 925 13.36 31.92 -20.37
C HIS A 925 12.42 31.58 -21.53
N GLY A 926 12.97 31.54 -22.75
CA GLY A 926 12.25 31.21 -23.99
C GLY A 926 11.95 29.72 -24.20
N GLY A 927 12.14 28.88 -23.19
CA GLY A 927 12.18 27.41 -23.31
C GLY A 927 11.37 26.67 -22.24
N TRP A 928 11.44 25.34 -22.31
CA TRP A 928 10.75 24.46 -21.36
C TRP A 928 11.42 24.45 -19.98
N VAL A 929 10.61 24.32 -18.93
CA VAL A 929 11.04 24.24 -17.53
C VAL A 929 10.30 23.13 -16.79
N GLN A 930 10.87 22.65 -15.69
CA GLN A 930 10.27 21.63 -14.82
C GLN A 930 9.13 22.21 -13.95
N GLN A 931 8.04 22.64 -14.60
CA GLN A 931 6.92 23.40 -14.02
C GLN A 931 6.45 22.88 -12.65
N GLN A 932 6.19 21.57 -12.54
CA GLN A 932 5.73 20.92 -11.30
C GLN A 932 6.70 21.02 -10.12
N LEU A 933 8.01 21.04 -10.38
CA LEU A 933 9.03 21.17 -9.35
C LEU A 933 9.25 22.63 -8.95
N ILE A 934 9.16 23.56 -9.92
CA ILE A 934 9.21 25.00 -9.67
C ILE A 934 8.00 25.44 -8.82
N LEU A 935 6.78 25.01 -9.17
CA LEU A 935 5.55 25.27 -8.39
C LEU A 935 5.61 24.75 -6.95
N LYS A 936 6.44 23.74 -6.69
CA LYS A 936 6.66 23.13 -5.38
C LYS A 936 7.78 23.80 -4.58
N HIS A 937 8.61 24.64 -5.20
CA HIS A 937 9.76 25.25 -4.53
C HIS A 937 9.32 26.34 -3.54
N PRO A 938 9.80 26.34 -2.26
CA PRO A 938 9.28 27.20 -1.20
C PRO A 938 9.33 28.72 -1.44
N SER A 939 10.15 29.21 -2.38
CA SER A 939 10.21 30.64 -2.72
C SER A 939 9.12 31.12 -3.68
N VAL A 940 8.43 30.23 -4.40
CA VAL A 940 7.33 30.62 -5.30
C VAL A 940 6.09 30.99 -4.49
N GLY A 941 5.75 32.27 -4.48
CA GLY A 941 4.57 32.80 -3.79
C GLY A 941 3.33 32.88 -4.68
N CYS A 942 3.53 33.18 -5.96
CA CYS A 942 2.46 33.42 -6.93
C CYS A 942 2.75 32.66 -8.24
N PHE A 943 1.71 32.07 -8.83
CA PHE A 943 1.75 31.48 -10.17
C PHE A 943 0.77 32.21 -11.11
N VAL A 944 1.33 32.84 -12.14
CA VAL A 944 0.58 33.51 -13.21
C VAL A 944 0.37 32.52 -14.35
N THR A 945 -0.88 32.18 -14.65
CA THR A 945 -1.20 31.04 -15.49
C THR A 945 -2.27 31.31 -16.54
N HIS A 946 -2.09 30.70 -17.71
CA HIS A 946 -3.03 30.69 -18.83
C HIS A 946 -4.32 29.89 -18.56
N CYS A 947 -4.52 29.35 -17.36
CA CYS A 947 -5.74 28.63 -16.94
C CYS A 947 -6.05 27.34 -17.72
N GLY A 948 -5.06 26.75 -18.39
CA GLY A 948 -5.18 25.40 -18.94
C GLY A 948 -5.30 24.34 -17.83
N SER A 949 -6.22 23.37 -18.01
CA SER A 949 -6.58 22.33 -17.02
C SER A 949 -5.38 21.62 -16.37
N GLY A 950 -4.32 21.33 -17.14
CA GLY A 950 -3.07 20.75 -16.62
C GLY A 950 -2.34 21.67 -15.63
N SER A 951 -2.06 22.92 -16.01
CA SER A 951 -1.40 23.90 -15.13
C SER A 951 -2.23 24.23 -13.88
N LEU A 952 -3.56 24.23 -13.99
CA LEU A 952 -4.44 24.38 -12.83
C LEU A 952 -4.38 23.16 -11.90
N SER A 953 -4.41 21.94 -12.45
CA SER A 953 -4.24 20.70 -11.67
C SER A 953 -2.92 20.70 -10.88
N GLU A 954 -1.83 21.18 -11.48
CA GLU A 954 -0.51 21.29 -10.85
C GLU A 954 -0.42 22.38 -9.78
N ALA A 955 -1.10 23.51 -9.98
CA ALA A 955 -1.02 24.64 -9.06
C ALA A 955 -1.95 24.49 -7.83
N MET A 956 -3.10 23.82 -8.01
CA MET A 956 -4.06 23.55 -6.93
C MET A 956 -3.54 22.61 -5.83
N VAL A 957 -2.48 21.84 -6.10
CA VAL A 957 -1.86 20.93 -5.11
C VAL A 957 -0.62 21.52 -4.42
N ASN A 958 -0.19 22.71 -4.81
CA ASN A 958 1.00 23.43 -4.30
C ASN A 958 0.59 24.69 -3.49
N GLU A 959 1.55 25.40 -2.89
CA GLU A 959 1.26 26.52 -1.97
C GLU A 959 1.22 27.92 -2.63
N CYS A 960 1.60 28.03 -3.90
CA CYS A 960 1.57 29.28 -4.65
C CYS A 960 0.14 29.77 -4.91
N GLN A 961 -0.10 31.07 -4.74
CA GLN A 961 -1.39 31.70 -5.01
C GLN A 961 -1.57 31.98 -6.50
N LEU A 962 -2.80 31.98 -7.00
CA LEU A 962 -3.05 31.93 -8.44
C LEU A 962 -3.44 33.31 -9.02
N VAL A 963 -2.75 33.72 -10.08
CA VAL A 963 -3.18 34.81 -10.96
C VAL A 963 -3.62 34.21 -12.30
N LEU A 964 -4.88 34.45 -12.63
CA LEU A 964 -5.57 33.84 -13.75
C LEU A 964 -5.52 34.80 -14.95
N LEU A 965 -4.82 34.41 -16.02
CA LEU A 965 -4.77 35.16 -17.27
C LEU A 965 -5.13 34.24 -18.45
N PRO A 966 -6.42 33.87 -18.60
CA PRO A 966 -6.85 32.97 -19.66
C PRO A 966 -6.58 33.55 -21.05
N ASN A 967 -6.15 32.71 -21.99
CA ASN A 967 -5.85 33.17 -23.36
C ASN A 967 -6.89 32.71 -24.39
N VAL A 968 -7.19 31.41 -24.47
CA VAL A 968 -8.05 30.82 -25.53
C VAL A 968 -8.86 29.62 -25.03
N GLY A 969 -10.02 29.40 -25.64
CA GLY A 969 -10.77 28.15 -25.47
C GLY A 969 -11.40 27.97 -24.08
N ASP A 970 -11.24 26.77 -23.51
CA ASP A 970 -11.74 26.36 -22.19
C ASP A 970 -11.17 27.20 -21.04
N GLN A 971 -9.94 27.70 -21.22
CA GLN A 971 -9.19 28.50 -20.25
C GLN A 971 -10.01 29.64 -19.64
N ILE A 972 -10.85 30.30 -20.43
CA ILE A 972 -11.69 31.42 -20.01
C ILE A 972 -12.73 30.97 -18.99
N ILE A 973 -13.38 29.84 -19.23
CA ILE A 973 -14.39 29.27 -18.32
C ILE A 973 -13.70 28.63 -17.10
N ASN A 974 -12.54 27.98 -17.29
CA ASN A 974 -11.71 27.50 -16.19
C ASN A 974 -11.30 28.66 -15.24
N ALA A 975 -10.95 29.83 -15.79
CA ALA A 975 -10.62 31.01 -14.99
C ALA A 975 -11.82 31.53 -14.18
N ARG A 976 -13.02 31.59 -14.77
CA ARG A 976 -14.24 31.95 -14.02
C ARG A 976 -14.59 30.93 -12.94
N LEU A 977 -14.45 29.63 -13.20
CA LEU A 977 -14.65 28.58 -12.18
C LEU A 977 -13.68 28.78 -11.00
N MET A 978 -12.40 28.99 -11.28
CA MET A 978 -11.36 29.20 -10.27
C MET A 978 -11.51 30.53 -9.50
N GLY A 979 -11.87 31.62 -10.18
CA GLY A 979 -11.98 32.95 -9.58
C GLY A 979 -13.31 33.26 -8.90
N GLU A 980 -14.43 32.95 -9.55
CA GLU A 980 -15.78 33.39 -9.12
C GLU A 980 -16.52 32.34 -8.25
N GLU A 981 -16.17 31.06 -8.37
CA GLU A 981 -16.89 29.97 -7.68
C GLU A 981 -16.04 29.27 -6.62
N LEU A 982 -14.88 28.74 -7.00
CA LEU A 982 -13.93 28.15 -6.04
C LEU A 982 -13.21 29.24 -5.22
N LYS A 983 -13.09 30.45 -5.78
CA LYS A 983 -12.34 31.59 -5.25
C LYS A 983 -10.93 31.21 -4.80
N VAL A 984 -10.11 30.73 -5.73
CA VAL A 984 -8.72 30.27 -5.51
C VAL A 984 -7.68 31.05 -6.31
N GLY A 985 -8.08 32.13 -6.98
CA GLY A 985 -7.17 33.04 -7.69
C GLY A 985 -7.85 34.33 -8.14
N VAL A 986 -7.05 35.36 -8.44
CA VAL A 986 -7.53 36.63 -9.01
C VAL A 986 -7.34 36.61 -10.53
N GLU A 987 -8.38 36.94 -11.28
CA GLU A 987 -8.26 37.14 -12.72
C GLU A 987 -7.71 38.53 -13.06
N VAL A 988 -6.78 38.59 -14.02
CA VAL A 988 -6.27 39.86 -14.56
C VAL A 988 -7.35 40.56 -15.37
N GLU A 989 -7.61 41.82 -15.05
CA GLU A 989 -8.57 42.66 -15.76
C GLU A 989 -8.16 42.85 -17.24
N LYS A 990 -9.13 42.70 -18.14
CA LYS A 990 -9.03 42.91 -19.59
C LYS A 990 -10.10 43.88 -20.06
N GLY A 991 -9.84 44.62 -21.13
CA GLY A 991 -10.88 45.34 -21.86
C GLY A 991 -11.95 44.39 -22.40
N ASP A 992 -13.22 44.78 -22.27
CA ASP A 992 -14.36 43.91 -22.64
C ASP A 992 -14.39 43.64 -24.15
N GLU A 993 -14.10 44.67 -24.96
CA GLU A 993 -14.18 44.62 -26.43
C GLU A 993 -12.87 44.19 -27.13
N ASP A 994 -11.71 44.58 -26.62
CA ASP A 994 -10.40 44.29 -27.25
C ASP A 994 -9.69 43.05 -26.68
N GLY A 995 -10.02 42.65 -25.45
CA GLY A 995 -9.37 41.56 -24.72
C GLY A 995 -7.96 41.84 -24.23
N LEU A 996 -7.54 43.11 -24.26
CA LEU A 996 -6.20 43.50 -23.87
C LEU A 996 -6.12 43.71 -22.35
N PHE A 997 -5.08 43.18 -21.73
CA PHE A 997 -4.69 43.51 -20.36
C PHE A 997 -3.56 44.55 -20.35
N THR A 998 -3.39 45.23 -19.22
CA THR A 998 -2.30 46.19 -18.99
C THR A 998 -1.37 45.74 -17.87
N ARG A 999 -0.15 46.29 -17.87
CA ARG A 999 0.84 46.17 -16.81
C ARG A 999 0.27 46.46 -15.43
N ASP A 1000 -0.61 47.46 -15.32
CA ASP A 1000 -1.25 47.84 -14.06
C ASP A 1000 -2.29 46.82 -13.61
N GLY A 1001 -3.04 46.21 -14.55
CA GLY A 1001 -3.95 45.09 -14.25
C GLY A 1001 -3.20 43.85 -13.75
N VAL A 1002 -2.09 43.51 -14.40
CA VAL A 1002 -1.18 42.42 -13.97
C VAL A 1002 -0.59 42.71 -12.58
N CYS A 1003 -0.10 43.94 -12.35
CA CYS A 1003 0.45 44.37 -11.07
C CYS A 1003 -0.60 44.35 -9.95
N ARG A 1004 -1.85 44.80 -10.22
CA ARG A 1004 -2.98 44.70 -9.28
C ARG A 1004 -3.27 43.25 -8.90
N ALA A 1005 -3.45 42.37 -9.89
CA ALA A 1005 -3.79 40.96 -9.64
C ALA A 1005 -2.69 40.23 -8.84
N VAL A 1006 -1.41 40.45 -9.19
CA VAL A 1006 -0.26 39.92 -8.45
C VAL A 1006 -0.22 40.41 -7.00
N LYS A 1007 -0.43 41.71 -6.75
CA LYS A 1007 -0.44 42.24 -5.38
C LYS A 1007 -1.64 41.75 -4.57
N ALA A 1008 -2.82 41.63 -5.20
CA ALA A 1008 -4.04 41.18 -4.53
C ALA A 1008 -3.95 39.76 -3.93
N VAL A 1009 -3.05 38.90 -4.45
CA VAL A 1009 -2.80 37.52 -3.96
C VAL A 1009 -1.49 37.34 -3.18
N ILE A 1010 -0.77 38.43 -2.90
CA ILE A 1010 0.49 38.41 -2.11
C ILE A 1010 0.39 39.31 -0.87
N ASP A 1011 -0.38 40.40 -0.94
CA ASP A 1011 -0.57 41.36 0.16
C ASP A 1011 -1.66 40.88 1.16
N ASP A 1012 -1.38 39.74 1.80
CA ASP A 1012 -2.30 39.00 2.68
C ASP A 1012 -2.82 39.83 3.87
N ASP A 1013 -2.01 40.73 4.41
CA ASP A 1013 -2.34 41.50 5.61
C ASP A 1013 -3.32 42.65 5.31
N HIS A 1014 -3.42 43.09 4.05
CA HIS A 1014 -4.19 44.26 3.63
C HIS A 1014 -5.31 43.96 2.61
N SER A 1015 -5.28 42.79 1.95
CA SER A 1015 -6.28 42.33 0.99
C SER A 1015 -7.23 41.30 1.59
N GLU A 1016 -8.50 41.67 1.85
CA GLU A 1016 -9.53 40.71 2.30
C GLU A 1016 -9.82 39.63 1.24
N VAL A 1017 -9.70 40.01 -0.05
CA VAL A 1017 -9.78 39.10 -1.20
C VAL A 1017 -8.62 38.11 -1.20
N GLY A 1018 -7.40 38.56 -0.84
CA GLY A 1018 -6.21 37.72 -0.73
C GLY A 1018 -6.39 36.65 0.36
N LYS A 1019 -6.91 37.03 1.53
CA LYS A 1019 -7.22 36.11 2.63
C LYS A 1019 -8.25 35.06 2.21
N GLU A 1020 -9.39 35.47 1.62
CA GLU A 1020 -10.42 34.54 1.16
C GLU A 1020 -9.85 33.53 0.14
N ILE A 1021 -9.07 34.03 -0.83
CA ILE A 1021 -8.43 33.20 -1.85
C ILE A 1021 -7.46 32.19 -1.25
N LYS A 1022 -6.58 32.63 -0.35
CA LYS A 1022 -5.56 31.81 0.28
C LYS A 1022 -6.14 30.76 1.22
N GLU A 1023 -7.19 31.10 1.95
CA GLU A 1023 -7.95 30.13 2.74
C GLU A 1023 -8.62 29.08 1.85
N ASN A 1024 -9.30 29.50 0.78
CA ASN A 1024 -10.04 28.58 -0.08
C ASN A 1024 -9.10 27.70 -0.91
N HIS A 1025 -7.99 28.24 -1.40
CA HIS A 1025 -6.91 27.47 -2.02
C HIS A 1025 -6.31 26.45 -1.05
N ALA A 1026 -6.12 26.80 0.22
CA ALA A 1026 -5.68 25.85 1.24
C ALA A 1026 -6.70 24.73 1.51
N LYS A 1027 -8.01 25.06 1.61
CA LYS A 1027 -9.10 24.08 1.76
C LYS A 1027 -9.14 23.10 0.57
N TRP A 1028 -9.09 23.62 -0.65
CA TRP A 1028 -9.08 22.80 -1.87
C TRP A 1028 -7.80 21.97 -2.04
N ARG A 1029 -6.63 22.53 -1.70
CA ARG A 1029 -5.36 21.80 -1.71
C ARG A 1029 -5.38 20.60 -0.78
N GLU A 1030 -5.88 20.76 0.44
CA GLU A 1030 -5.97 19.67 1.41
C GLU A 1030 -6.95 18.58 0.94
N PHE A 1031 -8.12 18.98 0.44
CA PHE A 1031 -9.10 18.07 -0.16
C PHE A 1031 -8.50 17.26 -1.33
N LEU A 1032 -7.87 17.93 -2.29
CA LEU A 1032 -7.27 17.30 -3.48
C LEU A 1032 -6.10 16.38 -3.15
N ARG A 1033 -5.43 16.56 -2.00
CA ARG A 1033 -4.32 15.72 -1.53
C ARG A 1033 -4.75 14.54 -0.66
N SER A 1034 -6.06 14.35 -0.46
CA SER A 1034 -6.60 13.19 0.26
C SER A 1034 -6.40 11.89 -0.53
N GLU A 1035 -5.59 10.96 0.01
CA GLU A 1035 -5.29 9.66 -0.61
C GLU A 1035 -6.54 8.81 -0.90
N LEU A 1036 -7.63 9.04 -0.16
CA LEU A 1036 -8.90 8.33 -0.37
C LEU A 1036 -9.69 8.88 -1.56
N LEU A 1037 -9.54 10.17 -1.89
CA LEU A 1037 -10.35 10.85 -2.91
C LEU A 1037 -10.13 10.24 -4.30
N GLU A 1038 -8.90 10.26 -4.80
CA GLU A 1038 -8.57 9.76 -6.14
C GLU A 1038 -8.94 8.28 -6.29
N ASN A 1039 -8.73 7.48 -5.23
CA ASN A 1039 -9.07 6.07 -5.22
C ASN A 1039 -10.57 5.81 -5.26
N SER A 1040 -11.37 6.54 -4.48
CA SER A 1040 -12.83 6.41 -4.50
C SER A 1040 -13.45 6.72 -5.87
N TYR A 1041 -12.95 7.76 -6.55
CA TYR A 1041 -13.40 8.14 -7.88
C TYR A 1041 -12.99 7.12 -8.95
N LEU A 1042 -11.76 6.62 -8.93
CA LEU A 1042 -11.29 5.61 -9.88
C LEU A 1042 -12.02 4.27 -9.72
N ASP A 1043 -12.31 3.85 -8.49
CA ASP A 1043 -13.11 2.64 -8.22
C ASP A 1043 -14.54 2.80 -8.76
N GLY A 1044 -15.18 3.94 -8.49
CA GLY A 1044 -16.52 4.26 -9.01
C GLY A 1044 -16.57 4.45 -10.53
N PHE A 1045 -15.46 4.91 -11.14
CA PHE A 1045 -15.30 4.98 -12.59
C PHE A 1045 -15.31 3.58 -13.21
N VAL A 1046 -14.53 2.63 -12.65
CA VAL A 1046 -14.51 1.22 -13.08
C VAL A 1046 -15.89 0.55 -12.90
N GLN A 1047 -16.57 0.77 -11.76
CA GLN A 1047 -17.92 0.24 -11.54
C GLN A 1047 -18.93 0.75 -12.56
N LYS A 1048 -18.86 2.04 -12.93
CA LYS A 1048 -19.69 2.59 -14.01
C LYS A 1048 -19.36 2.05 -15.40
N LEU A 1049 -18.13 1.59 -15.65
CA LEU A 1049 -17.81 0.87 -16.88
C LEU A 1049 -18.49 -0.52 -16.92
N HIS A 1050 -18.54 -1.27 -15.81
CA HIS A 1050 -19.29 -2.55 -15.78
C HIS A 1050 -20.77 -2.34 -16.14
N GLY A 1051 -21.37 -1.26 -15.63
CA GLY A 1051 -22.72 -0.82 -16.00
C GLY A 1051 -22.89 -0.32 -17.44
N LEU A 1052 -21.88 -0.50 -18.31
CA LEU A 1052 -21.97 -0.28 -19.76
C LEU A 1052 -21.74 -1.54 -20.59
N LEU A 1053 -21.24 -2.65 -20.02
CA LEU A 1053 -21.12 -3.94 -20.74
C LEU A 1053 -22.40 -4.78 -20.60
N ASN A 1054 -22.99 -4.75 -19.40
CA ASN A 1054 -24.36 -5.19 -19.12
C ASN A 1054 -25.37 -4.28 -19.84
#